data_AF-C0NAW7-F1
#
_entry.id   AF-C0NAW7-F1
#
_cell.length_a   1.000
_cell.length_b   1.000
_cell.length_c   1.000
_cell.angle_alpha   90.00
_cell.angle_beta   90.00
_cell.angle_gamma   90.00
#
_symmetry.space_group_name_H-M   'P 1'
#
loop_
_entity.id
_entity.type
_entity.pdbx_description
1 polymer ?
#
loop_
_entity_poly.entity_id
_entity_poly.type
_entity_poly.pdbx_seq_one_letter_code
_entity_poly.pdbx_strand_id
1 'polypeptide(L)'
;MFMLRNVSKFVFGDTTKESIIEIPQGQLYIVRPQSPKGYSELIFRDAAASIRRTGQKFQYQLVIQRAYEEGEEELVGDEDEEDHEGLGGDKDEKTFLLDEALRFRSQVREGGEKVLAWRDLSGDPGDLFEFVCDSSITPDRISTFCLAAVECQYERKYRKSSQKTSDLQEFYFDDESPIPKASPVASPTLSRSPTMRQSTTAMAREVPVPNEKPSESTQAPPSAAHPEATEILAKENAELHLFDFNSGTFVLQDPSVVATVSEIGKWQYWLQVSGNDRDWLGQAVLADINPVFNFEYLSFIFNHYTEDGSAYSWLLRFKDQAVEERFQEGLMQALWEQLNEVKWAKSEENDREYVLEAFNDLTMEDVPEEEEEEEEEEEVAEEEDAGQRSEHYDTDEEDDDVVTRDEDGNVNSQLAVGYKHDRSYVVRGSKIGVFKHTPNNNLEFSTNISKVETPGGKLFSPKKVMLHCEDSNMILQNEQDPHSLYRMDLEYGKVVDEWKVHDHIPVTSFAPESKFAQMTSNQQFVGISRNALFRIDPRLSGNKLVQADLKEYVKNNDFSAAATTEQGYVAVASNKGDIRMFDKFGVRAKTHIPALGEPIIGLDVSADGRWVLATCRTYLLLVDALQKDGKNEGKLGFEKPFAKDSKPQPRRLGLQPNHVAQFQHETGSRISFTPARFNTGRDASETSIITATGPFIVTWNMKKVLQGRKDPYTIKRYAEEVKADNFKYGSDKNVIVALPNEVNMVAKQTFKRPTRESIAGPVRHSSGRRSSARLGRNEVVNSPY
;
A
#
# COMPACT_ATOMS: atom_id res chain seq x y z
N MET A 1 6.12 -3.13 16.94
CA MET A 1 6.90 -3.09 18.20
C MET A 1 7.94 -4.22 18.19
N PHE A 2 9.24 -3.92 18.32
CA PHE A 2 10.28 -4.95 18.45
C PHE A 2 10.46 -5.32 19.92
N MET A 3 10.28 -6.58 20.27
CA MET A 3 10.47 -7.06 21.64
C MET A 3 11.86 -7.68 21.78
N LEU A 4 12.64 -7.19 22.74
CA LEU A 4 13.86 -7.88 23.18
C LEU A 4 13.41 -9.05 24.07
N ARG A 5 13.69 -10.31 23.71
CA ARG A 5 13.31 -11.50 24.51
C ARG A 5 13.69 -11.40 26.00
N ASN A 6 14.70 -10.59 26.33
CA ASN A 6 15.20 -10.43 27.69
C ASN A 6 14.57 -9.27 28.51
N VAL A 7 13.57 -8.53 28.02
CA VAL A 7 12.84 -7.56 28.89
C VAL A 7 12.12 -8.29 30.05
N SER A 8 11.70 -9.53 29.83
CA SER A 8 11.06 -10.37 30.86
C SER A 8 11.97 -10.63 32.08
N LYS A 9 13.30 -10.72 31.89
CA LYS A 9 14.29 -10.82 32.99
C LYS A 9 14.65 -9.46 33.60
N PHE A 10 14.43 -8.35 32.88
CA PHE A 10 14.57 -7.01 33.44
C PHE A 10 13.48 -6.72 34.49
N VAL A 11 12.27 -7.24 34.28
CA VAL A 11 11.16 -7.07 35.22
C VAL A 11 11.23 -8.09 36.37
N PHE A 12 11.76 -9.30 36.12
CA PHE A 12 11.87 -10.36 37.12
C PHE A 12 13.26 -11.01 37.15
N GLY A 13 14.21 -10.33 37.81
CA GLY A 13 15.32 -10.97 38.51
C GLY A 13 16.65 -11.12 37.75
N ASP A 14 17.46 -10.07 37.74
CA ASP A 14 18.84 -10.09 38.28
C ASP A 14 19.36 -8.64 38.32
N THR A 15 19.38 -8.00 39.49
CA THR A 15 19.85 -6.60 39.67
C THR A 15 21.35 -6.42 39.41
N THR A 16 22.04 -7.43 38.89
CA THR A 16 23.49 -7.44 38.66
C THR A 16 23.91 -6.97 37.27
N LYS A 17 22.96 -6.75 36.33
CA LYS A 17 23.25 -6.38 34.92
C LYS A 17 22.65 -5.01 34.55
N GLU A 18 23.19 -3.94 35.13
CA GLU A 18 22.82 -2.56 34.80
C GLU A 18 23.42 -2.15 33.44
N SER A 19 22.58 -1.69 32.50
CA SER A 19 23.00 -1.10 31.22
C SER A 19 23.50 0.33 31.45
N ILE A 20 24.71 0.63 30.98
CA ILE A 20 25.37 1.95 31.10
C ILE A 20 24.95 2.87 29.94
N ILE A 21 24.88 2.32 28.73
CA ILE A 21 24.47 3.01 27.51
C ILE A 21 24.05 1.99 26.45
N GLU A 22 23.18 2.40 25.55
CA GLU A 22 22.59 1.55 24.52
C GLU A 22 22.42 2.29 23.18
N ILE A 23 22.68 1.57 22.10
CA ILE A 23 22.27 1.87 20.73
C ILE A 23 21.15 0.87 20.39
N PRO A 24 19.91 1.34 20.24
CA PRO A 24 18.73 0.47 20.18
C PRO A 24 18.61 -0.30 18.86
N GLN A 25 19.21 0.21 17.77
CA GLN A 25 19.03 -0.34 16.43
C GLN A 25 20.33 -0.33 15.62
N GLY A 26 20.54 -1.41 14.89
CA GLY A 26 21.66 -1.62 13.99
C GLY A 26 21.75 -3.08 13.56
N GLN A 27 22.78 -3.38 12.77
CA GLN A 27 23.00 -4.70 12.19
C GLN A 27 24.36 -5.23 12.61
N LEU A 28 24.45 -6.51 12.97
CA LEU A 28 25.71 -7.15 13.34
C LEU A 28 26.23 -8.02 12.22
N TYR A 29 27.46 -7.76 11.79
CA TYR A 29 28.23 -8.57 10.85
C TYR A 29 29.47 -9.14 11.53
N ILE A 30 29.94 -10.29 11.04
CA ILE A 30 31.32 -10.72 11.21
C ILE A 30 32.06 -10.56 9.89
N VAL A 31 33.21 -9.90 9.92
CA VAL A 31 34.09 -9.68 8.76
C VAL A 31 35.33 -10.53 8.95
N ARG A 32 35.59 -11.41 7.99
CA ARG A 32 36.71 -12.36 7.99
C ARG A 32 37.57 -12.17 6.75
N PRO A 33 38.48 -11.18 6.71
CA PRO A 33 39.23 -10.83 5.50
C PRO A 33 40.07 -11.97 4.90
N GLN A 34 40.43 -12.96 5.72
CA GLN A 34 41.26 -14.11 5.31
C GLN A 34 40.46 -15.42 5.18
N SER A 35 39.14 -15.42 5.41
CA SER A 35 38.36 -16.65 5.39
C SER A 35 38.05 -17.13 3.97
N PRO A 36 38.30 -18.42 3.67
CA PRO A 36 37.90 -19.00 2.39
C PRO A 36 36.38 -19.23 2.28
N LYS A 37 35.62 -19.16 3.39
CA LYS A 37 34.17 -19.41 3.42
C LYS A 37 33.33 -18.19 3.04
N GLY A 38 33.93 -17.01 3.02
CA GLY A 38 33.22 -15.75 2.75
C GLY A 38 33.90 -14.58 3.47
N TYR A 39 33.88 -13.42 2.83
CA TYR A 39 34.52 -12.20 3.32
C TYR A 39 33.78 -11.59 4.52
N SER A 40 32.45 -11.64 4.50
CA SER A 40 31.57 -11.11 5.55
C SER A 40 30.31 -11.97 5.66
N GLU A 41 29.71 -11.97 6.84
CA GLU A 41 28.49 -12.70 7.16
C GLU A 41 27.61 -11.83 8.07
N LEU A 42 26.34 -11.64 7.70
CA LEU A 42 25.35 -10.98 8.54
C LEU A 42 24.93 -11.94 9.65
N ILE A 43 25.16 -11.55 10.90
CA ILE A 43 24.83 -12.33 12.10
C ILE A 43 23.44 -11.96 12.61
N PHE A 44 23.18 -10.67 12.81
CA PHE A 44 21.86 -10.18 13.24
C PHE A 44 21.42 -9.06 12.29
N ARG A 45 20.27 -9.27 11.64
CA ARG A 45 19.65 -8.27 10.79
C ARG A 45 19.22 -7.04 11.60
N ASP A 46 18.58 -7.28 12.73
CA ASP A 46 18.12 -6.24 13.64
C ASP A 46 18.67 -6.56 15.03
N ALA A 47 19.41 -5.61 15.60
CA ALA A 47 20.06 -5.79 16.89
C ALA A 47 20.27 -4.48 17.65
N ALA A 48 20.29 -4.59 18.97
CA ALA A 48 20.66 -3.53 19.89
C ALA A 48 22.06 -3.78 20.47
N ALA A 49 22.89 -2.74 20.53
CA ALA A 49 24.19 -2.79 21.18
C ALA A 49 24.13 -2.07 22.54
N SER A 50 24.57 -2.73 23.62
CA SER A 50 24.57 -2.14 24.96
C SER A 50 25.89 -2.41 25.69
N ILE A 51 26.28 -1.51 26.59
CA ILE A 51 27.41 -1.71 27.51
C ILE A 51 26.84 -1.98 28.89
N ARG A 52 27.19 -3.12 29.49
CA ARG A 52 26.64 -3.57 30.77
C ARG A 52 27.70 -3.70 31.84
N ARG A 53 27.32 -3.39 33.08
CA ARG A 53 28.08 -3.77 34.28
C ARG A 53 27.95 -5.26 34.52
N THR A 54 29.02 -5.86 35.01
CA THR A 54 28.97 -7.22 35.57
C THR A 54 28.99 -7.16 37.09
N GLY A 55 28.74 -8.30 37.76
CA GLY A 55 28.87 -8.40 39.22
C GLY A 55 30.29 -8.16 39.75
N GLN A 56 31.33 -8.08 38.89
CA GLN A 56 32.70 -7.79 39.29
C GLN A 56 33.07 -6.33 39.03
N LYS A 57 33.67 -5.67 40.03
CA LYS A 57 34.15 -4.29 39.89
C LYS A 57 35.16 -4.16 38.75
N PHE A 58 35.01 -3.10 37.96
CA PHE A 58 35.85 -2.82 36.80
C PHE A 58 35.83 -3.94 35.74
N GLN A 59 34.69 -4.62 35.62
CA GLN A 59 34.43 -5.56 34.53
C GLN A 59 33.09 -5.21 33.88
N TYR A 60 33.17 -4.98 32.57
CA TYR A 60 32.08 -4.50 31.74
C TYR A 60 32.00 -5.35 30.48
N GLN A 61 30.81 -5.48 29.92
CA GLN A 61 30.57 -6.25 28.70
C GLN A 61 29.91 -5.38 27.64
N LEU A 62 30.41 -5.45 26.41
CA LEU A 62 29.67 -5.06 25.21
C LEU A 62 28.74 -6.21 24.85
N VAL A 63 27.46 -5.93 24.68
CA VAL A 63 26.44 -6.93 24.44
C VAL A 63 25.63 -6.53 23.21
N ILE A 64 25.57 -7.43 22.23
CA ILE A 64 24.74 -7.28 21.04
C ILE A 64 23.59 -8.27 21.15
N GLN A 65 22.37 -7.76 21.25
CA GLN A 65 21.15 -8.56 21.34
C GLN A 65 20.39 -8.49 20.03
N ARG A 66 19.96 -9.64 19.53
CA ARG A 66 19.02 -9.70 18.42
C ARG A 66 17.67 -9.10 18.83
N ALA A 67 17.11 -8.22 18.01
CA ALA A 67 15.75 -7.73 18.14
C ALA A 67 14.80 -8.68 17.38
N TYR A 68 13.68 -9.06 17.99
CA TYR A 68 12.65 -9.86 17.34
C TYR A 68 11.51 -8.97 16.86
N GLU A 69 11.05 -9.26 15.65
CA GLU A 69 9.80 -8.70 15.13
C GLU A 69 8.61 -9.45 15.77
N GLU A 70 7.58 -8.72 16.18
CA GLU A 70 6.36 -9.26 16.79
C GLU A 70 5.76 -10.37 15.90
N GLY A 71 5.76 -11.62 16.40
CA GLY A 71 5.34 -12.83 15.67
C GLY A 71 6.44 -13.88 15.43
N GLU A 72 7.73 -13.53 15.52
CA GLU A 72 8.82 -14.54 15.48
C GLU A 72 9.00 -15.28 16.82
N GLU A 73 8.45 -14.76 17.92
CA GLU A 73 8.63 -15.34 19.26
C GLU A 73 8.08 -16.76 19.40
N GLU A 74 6.97 -17.06 18.72
CA GLU A 74 6.29 -18.37 18.79
C GLU A 74 7.01 -19.47 18.00
N LEU A 75 7.71 -19.13 16.92
CA LEU A 75 8.30 -20.15 16.03
C LEU A 75 9.57 -20.81 16.56
N VAL A 76 10.25 -20.21 17.55
CA VAL A 76 11.47 -20.80 18.15
C VAL A 76 11.18 -21.45 19.51
N GLY A 77 9.93 -21.44 19.97
CA GLY A 77 9.53 -22.12 21.21
C GLY A 77 9.60 -23.64 21.13
N ASP A 78 9.48 -24.22 19.93
CA ASP A 78 9.17 -25.64 19.77
C ASP A 78 10.24 -26.47 19.04
N GLU A 79 11.37 -25.90 18.64
CA GLU A 79 12.45 -26.65 18.01
C GLU A 79 13.78 -26.48 18.79
N ASP A 80 14.26 -27.60 19.33
CA ASP A 80 15.53 -27.82 20.04
C ASP A 80 15.50 -27.86 21.59
N GLU A 81 14.48 -28.50 22.18
CA GLU A 81 14.67 -29.28 23.41
C GLU A 81 15.33 -30.62 23.05
N GLU A 82 16.64 -30.64 22.75
CA GLU A 82 17.56 -31.80 22.87
C GLU A 82 18.93 -31.42 22.25
N ASP A 83 20.01 -31.66 22.99
CA ASP A 83 21.42 -31.67 22.55
C ASP A 83 22.16 -30.33 22.27
N HIS A 84 22.49 -29.56 23.31
CA HIS A 84 23.90 -29.33 23.71
C HIS A 84 23.96 -28.55 25.04
N GLU A 85 24.09 -29.28 26.14
CA GLU A 85 24.47 -28.72 27.44
C GLU A 85 25.82 -27.97 27.29
N GLY A 86 25.81 -26.64 27.41
CA GLY A 86 27.03 -25.86 27.64
C GLY A 86 27.16 -24.48 26.97
N LEU A 87 26.48 -24.18 25.84
CA LEU A 87 26.69 -22.91 25.10
C LEU A 87 25.43 -22.31 24.44
N GLY A 88 24.22 -22.70 24.86
CA GLY A 88 22.95 -22.19 24.31
C GLY A 88 22.63 -20.70 24.52
N GLY A 89 23.54 -19.91 25.11
CA GLY A 89 23.38 -18.47 25.31
C GLY A 89 23.73 -17.60 24.09
N ASP A 90 24.38 -18.17 23.07
CA ASP A 90 24.98 -17.42 21.96
C ASP A 90 24.08 -17.22 20.73
N LYS A 91 22.90 -17.88 20.65
CA LYS A 91 22.01 -17.77 19.46
C LYS A 91 21.44 -16.35 19.29
N ASP A 92 21.09 -15.67 20.38
CA ASP A 92 20.33 -14.41 20.35
C ASP A 92 21.06 -13.24 21.03
N GLU A 93 22.18 -13.52 21.70
CA GLU A 93 22.98 -12.51 22.39
C GLU A 93 24.46 -12.84 22.17
N LYS A 94 25.24 -11.85 21.72
CA LYS A 94 26.71 -11.93 21.71
C LYS A 94 27.26 -11.00 22.78
N THR A 95 28.08 -11.56 23.68
CA THR A 95 28.72 -10.79 24.75
C THR A 95 30.23 -10.76 24.59
N PHE A 96 30.82 -9.59 24.79
CA PHE A 96 32.25 -9.34 24.65
C PHE A 96 32.75 -8.60 25.88
N LEU A 97 33.83 -9.07 26.48
CA LEU A 97 34.45 -8.40 27.61
C LEU A 97 35.14 -7.11 27.13
N LEU A 98 34.80 -5.95 27.70
CA LEU A 98 35.43 -4.66 27.35
C LEU A 98 36.84 -4.59 27.93
N ASP A 99 37.78 -5.20 27.22
CA ASP A 99 39.22 -5.24 27.49
C ASP A 99 39.99 -4.52 26.38
N GLU A 100 41.20 -4.01 26.67
CA GLU A 100 42.07 -3.37 25.67
C GLU A 100 42.31 -4.26 24.44
N ALA A 101 42.37 -5.59 24.65
CA ALA A 101 42.56 -6.55 23.57
C ALA A 101 41.45 -6.52 22.51
N LEU A 102 40.24 -6.07 22.86
CA LEU A 102 39.11 -5.99 21.95
C LEU A 102 39.33 -4.98 20.81
N ARG A 103 40.25 -4.01 21.00
CA ARG A 103 40.56 -2.96 20.02
C ARG A 103 39.30 -2.30 19.43
N PHE A 104 38.37 -1.94 20.31
CA PHE A 104 37.09 -1.32 19.97
C PHE A 104 37.30 0.05 19.30
N ARG A 105 36.62 0.29 18.19
CA ARG A 105 36.75 1.49 17.35
C ARG A 105 35.40 1.91 16.77
N SER A 106 35.29 3.16 16.35
CA SER A 106 34.17 3.67 15.57
C SER A 106 34.64 4.46 14.35
N GLN A 107 33.82 4.47 13.31
CA GLN A 107 34.09 5.21 12.08
C GLN A 107 32.79 5.68 11.44
N VAL A 108 32.80 6.90 10.91
CA VAL A 108 31.76 7.37 9.98
C VAL A 108 32.32 7.27 8.56
N ARG A 109 31.68 6.47 7.70
CA ARG A 109 32.10 6.25 6.32
C ARG A 109 31.66 7.41 5.41
N GLU A 110 32.21 7.51 4.20
CA GLU A 110 31.92 8.60 3.24
C GLU A 110 30.42 8.74 2.87
N GLY A 111 29.63 7.66 3.02
CA GLY A 111 28.17 7.67 2.81
C GLY A 111 27.34 8.10 4.03
N GLY A 112 27.96 8.52 5.14
CA GLY A 112 27.26 8.84 6.39
C GLY A 112 26.94 7.64 7.28
N GLU A 113 27.21 6.41 6.82
CA GLU A 113 27.09 5.17 7.58
C GLU A 113 28.00 5.21 8.83
N LYS A 114 27.41 4.94 9.99
CA LYS A 114 28.09 5.00 11.29
C LYS A 114 28.33 3.57 11.78
N VAL A 115 29.59 3.24 12.05
CA VAL A 115 30.01 1.86 12.30
C VAL A 115 30.80 1.75 13.59
N LEU A 116 30.51 0.73 14.39
CA LEU A 116 31.31 0.27 15.52
C LEU A 116 31.99 -1.04 15.14
N ALA A 117 33.27 -1.22 15.48
CA ALA A 117 33.99 -2.46 15.19
C ALA A 117 34.94 -2.87 16.31
N TRP A 118 35.10 -4.18 16.49
CA TRP A 118 36.02 -4.75 17.47
C TRP A 118 36.52 -6.12 17.02
N ARG A 119 37.70 -6.52 17.49
CA ARG A 119 38.32 -7.80 17.11
C ARG A 119 37.52 -8.99 17.63
N ASP A 120 37.42 -10.02 16.80
CA ASP A 120 36.98 -11.33 17.26
C ASP A 120 38.14 -12.01 17.98
N LEU A 121 38.06 -12.09 19.31
CA LEU A 121 39.08 -12.74 20.14
C LEU A 121 38.99 -14.27 20.15
N SER A 122 37.90 -14.84 19.64
CA SER A 122 37.72 -16.29 19.46
C SER A 122 37.92 -16.77 18.01
N GLY A 123 37.99 -15.83 17.06
CA GLY A 123 38.17 -16.09 15.64
C GLY A 123 39.64 -16.12 15.20
N ASP A 124 39.85 -16.13 13.88
CA ASP A 124 41.19 -16.11 13.30
C ASP A 124 41.83 -14.71 13.38
N PRO A 125 43.17 -14.59 13.41
CA PRO A 125 43.84 -13.29 13.45
C PRO A 125 43.45 -12.37 12.28
N GLY A 126 42.76 -11.28 12.58
CA GLY A 126 42.28 -10.29 11.60
C GLY A 126 40.75 -10.27 11.44
N ASP A 127 40.06 -11.25 12.00
CA ASP A 127 38.60 -11.27 12.06
C ASP A 127 38.09 -10.22 13.06
N LEU A 128 36.99 -9.58 12.71
CA LEU A 128 36.35 -8.55 13.52
C LEU A 128 34.83 -8.59 13.39
N PHE A 129 34.16 -8.12 14.42
CA PHE A 129 32.75 -7.80 14.37
C PHE A 129 32.56 -6.36 13.91
N GLU A 130 31.55 -6.15 13.09
CA GLU A 130 31.10 -4.85 12.62
C GLU A 130 29.64 -4.68 13.02
N PHE A 131 29.33 -3.64 13.79
CA PHE A 131 27.98 -3.22 14.09
C PHE A 131 27.68 -1.94 13.33
N VAL A 132 26.83 -2.04 12.31
CA VAL A 132 26.36 -0.90 11.53
C VAL A 132 25.20 -0.26 12.29
N CYS A 133 25.42 0.93 12.81
CA CYS A 133 24.37 1.67 13.50
C CYS A 133 23.35 2.18 12.49
N ASP A 134 22.07 2.13 12.86
CA ASP A 134 21.03 2.69 12.02
C ASP A 134 21.22 4.21 11.78
N SER A 135 20.69 4.70 10.67
CA SER A 135 20.78 6.11 10.28
C SER A 135 20.13 7.05 11.29
N SER A 136 19.10 6.61 12.03
CA SER A 136 18.43 7.35 13.12
C SER A 136 19.36 7.68 14.30
N ILE A 137 20.42 6.89 14.52
CA ILE A 137 21.29 7.03 15.69
C ILE A 137 22.19 8.26 15.54
N THR A 138 22.00 9.29 16.38
CA THR A 138 22.81 10.52 16.27
C THR A 138 24.31 10.26 16.46
N PRO A 139 25.20 10.97 15.73
CA PRO A 139 26.64 10.88 15.92
C PRO A 139 27.08 11.13 17.37
N ASP A 140 26.34 11.97 18.11
CA ASP A 140 26.59 12.25 19.53
C ASP A 140 26.35 11.03 20.41
N ARG A 141 25.28 10.25 20.14
CA ARG A 141 25.00 9.01 20.87
C ARG A 141 26.10 7.97 20.64
N ILE A 142 26.61 7.88 19.41
CA ILE A 142 27.74 7.00 19.07
C ILE A 142 29.01 7.46 19.77
N SER A 143 29.29 8.77 19.76
CA SER A 143 30.44 9.34 20.47
C SER A 143 30.39 9.04 21.96
N THR A 144 29.20 9.15 22.58
CA THR A 144 28.98 8.81 23.98
C THR A 144 29.16 7.31 24.24
N PHE A 145 28.68 6.46 23.34
CA PHE A 145 28.85 5.00 23.41
C PHE A 145 30.33 4.59 23.35
N CYS A 146 31.09 5.20 22.43
CA CYS A 146 32.53 4.99 22.31
C CYS A 146 33.29 5.46 23.55
N LEU A 147 32.96 6.64 24.09
CA LEU A 147 33.56 7.14 25.32
C LEU A 147 33.31 6.16 26.49
N ALA A 148 32.07 5.67 26.64
CA ALA A 148 31.73 4.69 27.67
C ALA A 148 32.52 3.39 27.51
N ALA A 149 32.71 2.88 26.29
CA ALA A 149 33.53 1.69 26.03
C ALA A 149 34.99 1.91 26.45
N VAL A 150 35.57 3.06 26.09
CA VAL A 150 36.94 3.45 26.41
C VAL A 150 37.14 3.60 27.93
N GLU A 151 36.22 4.28 28.61
CA GLU A 151 36.25 4.39 30.07
C GLU A 151 36.20 3.01 30.74
N CYS A 152 35.33 2.11 30.26
CA CYS A 152 35.24 0.74 30.75
C CYS A 152 36.56 -0.04 30.59
N GLN A 153 37.24 0.11 29.45
CA GLN A 153 38.54 -0.52 29.21
C GLN A 153 39.63 0.06 30.14
N TYR A 154 39.67 1.38 30.33
CA TYR A 154 40.57 2.05 31.29
C TYR A 154 40.37 1.53 32.71
N GLU A 155 39.12 1.52 33.16
CA GLU A 155 38.79 1.10 34.52
C GLU A 155 39.19 -0.35 34.75
N ARG A 156 38.99 -1.22 33.75
CA ARG A 156 39.41 -2.62 33.80
C ARG A 156 40.92 -2.80 33.90
N LYS A 157 41.69 -2.10 33.06
CA LYS A 157 43.16 -2.22 33.01
C LYS A 157 43.82 -1.70 34.28
N TYR A 158 43.39 -0.54 34.77
CA TYR A 158 44.01 0.12 35.92
C TYR A 158 43.33 -0.12 37.26
N ARG A 159 42.14 -0.74 37.26
CA ARG A 159 41.30 -0.99 38.46
C ARG A 159 41.03 0.30 39.26
N LYS A 160 40.78 1.40 38.55
CA LYS A 160 40.51 2.74 39.09
C LYS A 160 39.41 3.39 38.28
N SER A 161 38.64 4.30 38.88
CA SER A 161 37.56 4.99 38.16
C SER A 161 38.09 5.94 37.07
N SER A 162 37.40 5.99 35.93
CA SER A 162 37.68 6.88 34.79
C SER A 162 37.50 8.36 35.14
N GLN A 163 36.61 8.71 36.07
CA GLN A 163 36.22 10.09 36.43
C GLN A 163 37.39 11.02 36.82
N LYS A 164 38.54 10.45 37.20
CA LYS A 164 39.71 11.21 37.69
C LYS A 164 40.83 11.36 36.65
N THR A 165 40.68 10.79 35.46
CA THR A 165 41.69 10.87 34.40
C THR A 165 41.08 11.45 33.13
N SER A 166 41.85 12.26 32.42
CA SER A 166 41.58 12.64 31.03
C SER A 166 42.48 11.87 30.05
N ASP A 167 43.42 11.08 30.58
CA ASP A 167 44.37 10.30 29.82
C ASP A 167 43.75 8.94 29.49
N LEU A 168 42.94 8.92 28.42
CA LEU A 168 42.28 7.74 27.85
C LEU A 168 42.84 7.39 26.46
N GLN A 169 43.91 8.07 26.03
CA GLN A 169 44.42 8.00 24.66
C GLN A 169 44.86 6.57 24.27
N GLU A 170 45.33 5.77 25.23
CA GLU A 170 45.78 4.39 24.97
C GLU A 170 44.68 3.40 24.55
N PHE A 171 43.41 3.80 24.65
CA PHE A 171 42.25 3.00 24.20
C PHE A 171 41.64 3.50 22.89
N TYR A 172 42.15 4.60 22.34
CA TYR A 172 41.81 5.05 20.99
C TYR A 172 42.80 4.45 20.00
N PHE A 173 42.33 3.53 19.16
CA PHE A 173 43.15 2.76 18.23
C PHE A 173 43.08 3.32 16.79
N ASP A 174 43.12 4.64 16.66
CA ASP A 174 42.99 5.35 15.37
C ASP A 174 44.14 5.06 14.41
N ASP A 175 45.27 4.57 14.92
CA ASP A 175 46.46 4.19 14.14
C ASP A 175 46.32 2.85 13.40
N GLU A 176 45.28 2.06 13.68
CA GLU A 176 45.06 0.76 13.02
C GLU A 176 44.44 0.91 11.61
N SER A 177 44.60 -0.14 10.78
CA SER A 177 44.02 -0.16 9.43
C SER A 177 42.51 0.15 9.45
N PRO A 178 42.00 0.90 8.45
CA PRO A 178 40.59 1.29 8.39
C PRO A 178 39.67 0.06 8.47
N ILE A 179 38.48 0.24 9.05
CA ILE A 179 37.52 -0.85 9.23
C ILE A 179 37.14 -1.39 7.83
N PRO A 180 37.41 -2.67 7.51
CA PRO A 180 37.00 -3.29 6.25
C PRO A 180 35.48 -3.23 6.10
N LYS A 181 34.97 -3.02 4.87
CA LYS A 181 33.53 -2.87 4.62
C LYS A 181 32.85 -4.23 4.49
N ALA A 182 31.96 -4.61 5.40
CA ALA A 182 31.17 -5.83 5.27
C ALA A 182 30.31 -5.88 3.99
N SER A 183 29.84 -4.74 3.50
CA SER A 183 28.94 -4.66 2.33
C SER A 183 29.68 -4.98 1.01
N PRO A 184 29.08 -5.78 0.11
CA PRO A 184 29.73 -6.15 -1.15
C PRO A 184 29.97 -4.90 -2.00
N VAL A 185 31.23 -4.48 -2.11
CA VAL A 185 31.65 -3.47 -3.08
C VAL A 185 31.37 -4.05 -4.46
N ALA A 186 30.51 -3.36 -5.23
CA ALA A 186 30.23 -3.67 -6.62
C ALA A 186 31.50 -4.10 -7.37
N SER A 187 31.41 -5.22 -8.09
CA SER A 187 32.50 -5.97 -8.70
C SER A 187 33.61 -5.10 -9.32
N PRO A 188 34.89 -5.48 -9.15
CA PRO A 188 36.02 -4.66 -9.52
C PRO A 188 36.09 -4.39 -11.02
N THR A 189 36.16 -3.08 -11.32
CA THR A 189 36.39 -2.45 -12.62
C THR A 189 37.58 -3.05 -13.39
N LEU A 190 37.33 -4.07 -14.22
CA LEU A 190 38.27 -4.50 -15.26
C LEU A 190 37.94 -3.78 -16.58
N SER A 191 38.75 -2.76 -16.85
CA SER A 191 39.22 -2.32 -18.17
C SER A 191 38.20 -2.03 -19.30
N ARG A 192 37.89 -0.73 -19.43
CA ARG A 192 37.84 0.06 -20.68
C ARG A 192 37.18 -0.59 -21.91
N SER A 193 35.91 -0.28 -22.17
CA SER A 193 35.37 0.37 -23.40
C SER A 193 33.83 0.31 -23.45
N PRO A 194 33.16 1.15 -24.28
CA PRO A 194 33.18 2.60 -24.34
C PRO A 194 32.00 3.21 -23.53
N THR A 195 32.04 4.54 -23.40
CA THR A 195 31.25 5.31 -22.43
C THR A 195 29.78 5.50 -22.79
N MET A 196 28.95 5.53 -21.75
CA MET A 196 27.50 5.84 -21.58
C MET A 196 26.90 6.99 -22.43
N ARG A 197 27.65 7.64 -23.32
CA ARG A 197 27.12 8.67 -24.23
C ARG A 197 26.35 8.10 -25.42
N GLN A 198 26.58 6.86 -25.84
CA GLN A 198 25.87 6.31 -27.00
C GLN A 198 24.49 5.73 -26.62
N SER A 199 24.36 5.03 -25.50
CA SER A 199 23.07 4.48 -25.06
C SER A 199 22.09 5.55 -24.55
N THR A 200 22.59 6.70 -24.10
CA THR A 200 21.73 7.82 -23.64
C THR A 200 21.15 8.67 -24.77
N THR A 201 21.66 8.56 -26.01
CA THR A 201 21.13 9.32 -27.15
C THR A 201 20.02 8.59 -27.92
N ALA A 202 19.85 7.28 -27.75
CA ALA A 202 18.83 6.51 -28.48
C ALA A 202 17.42 6.58 -27.86
N MET A 203 17.31 6.78 -26.54
CA MET A 203 16.01 6.80 -25.83
C MET A 203 15.48 8.22 -25.55
N ALA A 204 16.28 9.27 -25.79
CA ALA A 204 15.88 10.66 -25.56
C ALA A 204 15.25 11.26 -26.83
N ARG A 205 14.09 10.74 -27.24
CA ARG A 205 13.21 11.52 -28.13
C ARG A 205 12.39 12.45 -27.25
N GLU A 206 12.96 13.64 -27.04
CA GLU A 206 12.34 14.76 -26.32
C GLU A 206 10.93 15.03 -26.88
N VAL A 207 9.91 14.89 -26.02
CA VAL A 207 8.71 15.70 -26.16
C VAL A 207 9.02 17.00 -25.40
N PRO A 208 9.03 18.17 -26.06
CA PRO A 208 9.46 19.41 -25.45
C PRO A 208 8.48 19.80 -24.35
N VAL A 209 8.96 19.85 -23.11
CA VAL A 209 8.29 20.56 -22.01
C VAL A 209 8.68 22.04 -22.17
N PRO A 210 7.73 22.98 -22.28
CA PRO A 210 8.04 24.39 -22.35
C PRO A 210 8.84 24.86 -21.13
N ASN A 211 9.94 25.56 -21.39
CA ASN A 211 10.72 26.31 -20.40
C ASN A 211 9.86 27.46 -19.84
N GLU A 212 9.19 27.25 -18.71
CA GLU A 212 8.60 28.32 -17.89
C GLU A 212 9.31 28.30 -16.54
N LYS A 213 10.25 29.23 -16.27
CA LYS A 213 10.09 30.53 -15.59
C LYS A 213 9.42 30.43 -14.19
N PRO A 214 9.83 31.27 -13.21
CA PRO A 214 9.65 31.00 -11.78
C PRO A 214 8.17 30.89 -11.39
N SER A 215 7.87 29.90 -10.55
CA SER A 215 6.53 29.46 -10.08
C SER A 215 5.51 30.59 -9.92
N GLU A 216 4.61 30.75 -10.88
CA GLU A 216 3.39 31.55 -10.70
C GLU A 216 2.40 30.75 -9.83
N SER A 217 1.70 31.43 -8.91
CA SER A 217 0.62 30.83 -8.12
C SER A 217 -0.47 30.25 -9.02
N THR A 218 -1.12 29.19 -8.58
CA THR A 218 -2.23 28.56 -9.31
C THR A 218 -3.32 29.59 -9.62
N GLN A 219 -3.53 29.87 -10.90
CA GLN A 219 -4.55 30.83 -11.34
C GLN A 219 -5.90 30.13 -11.51
N ALA A 220 -6.97 30.81 -11.07
CA ALA A 220 -8.33 30.32 -11.26
C ALA A 220 -8.68 30.21 -12.76
N PRO A 221 -9.20 29.07 -13.22
CA PRO A 221 -9.67 28.93 -14.60
C PRO A 221 -10.90 29.82 -14.88
N PRO A 222 -11.20 30.13 -16.15
CA PRO A 222 -12.42 30.83 -16.51
C PRO A 222 -13.66 29.95 -16.19
N SER A 223 -14.72 30.58 -15.68
CA SER A 223 -16.00 29.89 -15.47
C SER A 223 -16.60 29.44 -16.80
N ALA A 224 -17.13 28.22 -16.85
CA ALA A 224 -18.01 27.81 -17.92
C ALA A 224 -19.31 28.63 -17.89
N ALA A 225 -19.93 28.81 -19.06
CA ALA A 225 -21.22 29.47 -19.17
C ALA A 225 -22.30 28.61 -18.49
N HIS A 226 -23.07 29.21 -17.58
CA HIS A 226 -24.12 28.48 -16.88
C HIS A 226 -25.33 28.27 -17.81
N PRO A 227 -25.88 27.05 -17.90
CA PRO A 227 -27.11 26.76 -18.62
C PRO A 227 -28.35 27.34 -17.90
N GLU A 228 -29.49 27.39 -18.59
CA GLU A 228 -30.76 27.78 -17.96
C GLU A 228 -31.19 26.75 -16.90
N ALA A 229 -31.26 27.20 -15.65
CA ALA A 229 -31.74 26.37 -14.54
C ALA A 229 -33.25 26.16 -14.62
N THR A 230 -33.68 24.91 -14.47
CA THR A 230 -35.11 24.53 -14.36
C THR A 230 -35.58 24.57 -12.91
N GLU A 231 -34.73 24.14 -11.98
CA GLU A 231 -35.01 24.10 -10.53
C GLU A 231 -33.71 24.40 -9.77
N ILE A 232 -33.82 25.10 -8.63
CA ILE A 232 -32.69 25.38 -7.74
C ILE A 232 -32.81 24.46 -6.53
N LEU A 233 -31.80 23.61 -6.31
CA LEU A 233 -31.76 22.64 -5.22
C LEU A 233 -31.11 23.22 -3.96
N ALA A 234 -30.06 24.02 -4.12
CA ALA A 234 -29.42 24.77 -3.04
C ALA A 234 -28.88 26.11 -3.55
N LYS A 235 -28.91 27.14 -2.70
CA LYS A 235 -28.34 28.45 -2.99
C LYS A 235 -27.92 29.14 -1.69
N GLU A 236 -26.63 29.18 -1.43
CA GLU A 236 -26.08 29.65 -0.17
C GLU A 236 -24.83 30.53 -0.38
N ASN A 237 -24.52 31.37 0.61
CA ASN A 237 -23.35 32.25 0.58
C ASN A 237 -22.16 31.59 1.29
N ALA A 238 -20.95 31.78 0.78
CA ALA A 238 -19.71 31.22 1.32
C ALA A 238 -18.47 32.07 0.98
N GLU A 239 -17.34 31.79 1.61
CA GLU A 239 -16.00 32.24 1.19
C GLU A 239 -15.42 31.23 0.18
N LEU A 240 -14.72 31.70 -0.85
CA LEU A 240 -14.12 30.85 -1.87
C LEU A 240 -12.59 30.84 -1.76
N HIS A 241 -12.02 29.64 -1.62
CA HIS A 241 -10.59 29.42 -1.61
C HIS A 241 -10.19 28.44 -2.72
N LEU A 242 -9.01 28.64 -3.33
CA LEU A 242 -8.43 27.79 -4.36
C LEU A 242 -7.18 27.10 -3.81
N PHE A 243 -7.06 25.79 -4.02
CA PHE A 243 -5.84 25.06 -3.70
C PHE A 243 -4.72 25.48 -4.63
N ASP A 244 -3.63 26.00 -4.07
CA ASP A 244 -2.42 26.29 -4.81
C ASP A 244 -1.47 25.09 -4.79
N PHE A 245 -1.19 24.51 -5.96
CA PHE A 245 -0.27 23.38 -6.09
C PHE A 245 1.15 23.74 -5.64
N ASN A 246 1.50 25.02 -5.68
CA ASN A 246 2.82 25.47 -5.29
C ASN A 246 3.02 25.52 -3.77
N SER A 247 2.10 26.18 -3.05
CA SER A 247 2.16 26.23 -1.59
C SER A 247 1.63 24.98 -0.90
N GLY A 248 0.82 24.17 -1.58
CA GLY A 248 0.09 23.05 -0.96
C GLY A 248 -1.02 23.50 -0.02
N THR A 249 -1.53 24.73 -0.17
CA THR A 249 -2.53 25.33 0.73
C THR A 249 -3.70 25.95 -0.04
N PHE A 250 -4.85 26.09 0.63
CA PHE A 250 -5.99 26.83 0.09
C PHE A 250 -5.81 28.34 0.27
N VAL A 251 -5.82 29.08 -0.83
CA VAL A 251 -5.64 30.54 -0.88
C VAL A 251 -6.98 31.23 -1.17
N LEU A 252 -7.36 32.20 -0.33
CA LEU A 252 -8.60 32.96 -0.49
C LEU A 252 -8.64 33.70 -1.83
N GLN A 253 -9.73 33.51 -2.56
CA GLN A 253 -9.98 34.12 -3.86
C GLN A 253 -11.06 35.19 -3.78
N ASP A 254 -12.16 34.90 -3.07
CA ASP A 254 -13.28 35.83 -2.89
C ASP A 254 -13.91 35.62 -1.50
N PRO A 255 -13.98 36.67 -0.66
CA PRO A 255 -14.57 36.56 0.68
C PRO A 255 -16.10 36.39 0.66
N SER A 256 -16.78 36.59 -0.47
CA SER A 256 -18.23 36.42 -0.53
C SER A 256 -18.70 36.01 -1.91
N VAL A 257 -19.03 34.73 -2.05
CA VAL A 257 -19.62 34.13 -3.24
C VAL A 257 -20.99 33.52 -2.94
N VAL A 258 -21.78 33.33 -3.98
CA VAL A 258 -23.03 32.56 -3.96
C VAL A 258 -22.80 31.24 -4.67
N ALA A 259 -22.87 30.14 -3.93
CA ALA A 259 -22.82 28.79 -4.48
C ALA A 259 -24.25 28.29 -4.73
N THR A 260 -24.54 27.90 -5.97
CA THR A 260 -25.87 27.48 -6.43
C THR A 260 -25.78 26.09 -7.06
N VAL A 261 -26.58 25.15 -6.56
CA VAL A 261 -26.81 23.84 -7.18
C VAL A 261 -28.17 23.86 -7.85
N SER A 262 -28.21 23.52 -9.14
CA SER A 262 -29.43 23.60 -9.95
C SER A 262 -29.60 22.41 -10.89
N GLU A 263 -30.83 22.09 -11.25
CA GLU A 263 -31.16 21.15 -12.32
C GLU A 263 -31.23 21.87 -13.66
N ILE A 264 -30.62 21.28 -14.69
CA ILE A 264 -30.61 21.83 -16.06
C ILE A 264 -31.42 20.96 -17.05
N GLY A 265 -32.05 19.89 -16.54
CA GLY A 265 -32.90 18.96 -17.27
C GLY A 265 -32.15 17.71 -17.75
N LYS A 266 -32.92 16.70 -18.18
CA LYS A 266 -32.39 15.38 -18.63
C LYS A 266 -31.42 14.72 -17.63
N TRP A 267 -31.72 14.79 -16.32
CA TRP A 267 -30.88 14.27 -15.24
C TRP A 267 -29.49 14.90 -15.17
N GLN A 268 -29.33 16.10 -15.70
CA GLN A 268 -28.12 16.89 -15.58
C GLN A 268 -28.34 17.97 -14.53
N TYR A 269 -27.29 18.23 -13.75
CA TYR A 269 -27.27 19.19 -12.67
C TYR A 269 -25.99 20.01 -12.75
N TRP A 270 -26.03 21.20 -12.19
CA TRP A 270 -24.99 22.21 -12.33
C TRP A 270 -24.68 22.86 -11.00
N LEU A 271 -23.39 22.94 -10.69
CA LEU A 271 -22.84 23.72 -9.59
C LEU A 271 -22.25 25.00 -10.16
N GLN A 272 -22.76 26.14 -9.71
CA GLN A 272 -22.28 27.47 -10.07
C GLN A 272 -21.80 28.21 -8.84
N VAL A 273 -20.62 28.85 -8.92
CA VAL A 273 -20.11 29.74 -7.88
C VAL A 273 -19.88 31.12 -8.49
N SER A 274 -20.61 32.11 -7.99
CA SER A 274 -20.59 33.47 -8.52
C SER A 274 -20.26 34.49 -7.43
N GLY A 275 -19.30 35.35 -7.70
CA GLY A 275 -19.00 36.52 -6.87
C GLY A 275 -19.83 37.74 -7.30
N ASN A 276 -19.52 38.90 -6.73
CA ASN A 276 -20.23 40.14 -7.09
C ASN A 276 -19.88 40.65 -8.50
N ASP A 277 -18.62 40.49 -8.92
CA ASP A 277 -18.10 41.09 -10.15
C ASP A 277 -17.96 40.08 -11.30
N ARG A 278 -17.90 38.78 -10.99
CA ARG A 278 -17.71 37.70 -11.98
C ARG A 278 -18.19 36.35 -11.49
N ASP A 279 -18.42 35.46 -12.44
CA ASP A 279 -18.55 34.03 -12.19
C ASP A 279 -17.16 33.41 -11.99
N TRP A 280 -16.99 32.64 -10.92
CA TRP A 280 -15.71 32.03 -10.56
C TRP A 280 -15.54 30.65 -11.20
N LEU A 281 -16.56 29.80 -11.08
CA LEU A 281 -16.58 28.49 -11.72
C LEU A 281 -18.01 28.01 -11.93
N GLY A 282 -18.16 27.14 -12.94
CA GLY A 282 -19.41 26.46 -13.25
C GLY A 282 -19.08 25.08 -13.79
N GLN A 283 -19.72 24.04 -13.25
CA GLN A 283 -19.53 22.67 -13.74
C GLN A 283 -20.75 21.78 -13.55
N ALA A 284 -20.76 20.68 -14.31
CA ALA A 284 -21.71 19.61 -14.11
C ALA A 284 -21.48 18.92 -12.77
N VAL A 285 -22.55 18.58 -12.06
CA VAL A 285 -22.49 17.77 -10.83
C VAL A 285 -22.38 16.31 -11.24
N LEU A 286 -21.16 15.79 -11.23
CA LEU A 286 -20.81 14.41 -11.54
C LEU A 286 -20.06 13.79 -10.36
N ALA A 287 -19.99 12.46 -10.29
CA ALA A 287 -19.27 11.77 -9.21
C ALA A 287 -17.78 12.18 -9.09
N ASP A 288 -17.17 12.64 -10.19
CA ASP A 288 -15.81 13.19 -10.23
C ASP A 288 -15.61 14.40 -9.30
N ILE A 289 -16.68 15.12 -8.94
CA ILE A 289 -16.61 16.30 -8.06
C ILE A 289 -15.93 15.99 -6.71
N ASN A 290 -15.96 14.72 -6.28
CA ASN A 290 -15.36 14.22 -5.05
C ASN A 290 -15.63 15.12 -3.84
N PRO A 291 -16.89 15.20 -3.40
CA PRO A 291 -17.29 16.16 -2.38
C PRO A 291 -16.81 15.72 -0.98
N VAL A 292 -16.13 16.61 -0.26
CA VAL A 292 -15.72 16.40 1.14
C VAL A 292 -16.21 17.57 1.99
N PHE A 293 -17.09 17.28 2.95
CA PHE A 293 -17.58 18.24 3.94
C PHE A 293 -16.81 18.08 5.25
N ASN A 294 -16.61 19.19 5.95
CA ASN A 294 -16.02 19.21 7.28
C ASN A 294 -16.77 20.25 8.11
N PHE A 295 -17.65 19.76 8.99
CA PHE A 295 -18.51 20.58 9.84
C PHE A 295 -17.76 21.32 10.95
N GLU A 296 -16.57 20.87 11.33
CA GLU A 296 -15.74 21.57 12.32
C GLU A 296 -15.20 22.88 11.76
N TYR A 297 -14.71 22.86 10.51
CA TYR A 297 -14.23 24.05 9.81
C TYR A 297 -15.29 24.75 8.95
N LEU A 298 -16.52 24.22 8.94
CA LEU A 298 -17.65 24.67 8.12
C LEU A 298 -17.27 24.74 6.64
N SER A 299 -16.62 23.71 6.13
CA SER A 299 -15.95 23.76 4.83
C SER A 299 -16.33 22.61 3.92
N PHE A 300 -16.52 22.93 2.65
CA PHE A 300 -16.79 21.98 1.58
C PHE A 300 -15.69 22.06 0.53
N ILE A 301 -14.96 20.97 0.38
CA ILE A 301 -13.87 20.82 -0.59
C ILE A 301 -14.35 19.97 -1.77
N PHE A 302 -14.03 20.38 -2.98
CA PHE A 302 -14.42 19.68 -4.19
C PHE A 302 -13.48 19.96 -5.37
N ASN A 303 -13.54 19.08 -6.37
CA ASN A 303 -12.79 19.23 -7.61
C ASN A 303 -13.61 19.88 -8.71
N HIS A 304 -12.95 20.76 -9.45
CA HIS A 304 -13.41 21.42 -10.65
C HIS A 304 -12.60 20.98 -11.86
N TYR A 305 -13.28 20.58 -12.95
CA TYR A 305 -12.63 20.11 -14.17
C TYR A 305 -12.89 21.05 -15.35
N THR A 306 -11.81 21.51 -15.98
CA THR A 306 -11.89 22.34 -17.20
C THR A 306 -12.03 21.48 -18.46
N GLU A 307 -12.42 22.10 -19.58
CA GLU A 307 -12.54 21.43 -20.89
C GLU A 307 -11.19 20.82 -21.35
N ASP A 308 -10.07 21.40 -20.93
CA ASP A 308 -8.72 20.92 -21.21
C ASP A 308 -8.32 19.69 -20.37
N GLY A 309 -9.19 19.24 -19.46
CA GLY A 309 -8.94 18.09 -18.58
C GLY A 309 -8.12 18.40 -17.33
N SER A 310 -7.76 19.67 -17.09
CA SER A 310 -7.11 20.09 -15.84
C SER A 310 -8.09 20.01 -14.66
N ALA A 311 -7.56 19.64 -13.49
CA ALA A 311 -8.32 19.56 -12.25
C ALA A 311 -7.85 20.65 -11.28
N TYR A 312 -8.81 21.29 -10.59
CA TYR A 312 -8.56 22.30 -9.57
C TYR A 312 -9.35 21.91 -8.32
N SER A 313 -8.76 22.05 -7.13
CA SER A 313 -9.47 21.82 -5.87
C SER A 313 -9.89 23.16 -5.25
N TRP A 314 -11.17 23.27 -4.92
CA TRP A 314 -11.78 24.46 -4.35
C TRP A 314 -12.33 24.15 -2.97
N LEU A 315 -12.33 25.16 -2.10
CA LEU A 315 -12.93 25.10 -0.77
C LEU A 315 -13.94 26.24 -0.63
N LEU A 316 -15.18 25.88 -0.31
CA LEU A 316 -16.24 26.80 0.11
C LEU A 316 -16.33 26.76 1.64
N ARG A 317 -16.17 27.91 2.29
CA ARG A 317 -16.36 28.03 3.74
C ARG A 317 -17.70 28.69 4.04
N PHE A 318 -18.56 28.01 4.77
CA PHE A 318 -19.89 28.49 5.14
C PHE A 318 -19.86 29.24 6.46
N LYS A 319 -20.91 30.03 6.68
CA LYS A 319 -21.07 30.84 7.88
C LYS A 319 -21.37 30.01 9.13
N ASP A 320 -22.22 29.01 8.98
CA ASP A 320 -22.70 28.14 10.06
C ASP A 320 -23.12 26.78 9.50
N GLN A 321 -23.20 25.78 10.39
CA GLN A 321 -23.49 24.40 10.04
C GLN A 321 -24.84 24.23 9.33
N ALA A 322 -25.86 25.02 9.71
CA ALA A 322 -27.19 24.94 9.08
C ALA A 322 -27.20 25.44 7.63
N VAL A 323 -26.29 26.35 7.26
CA VAL A 323 -26.07 26.76 5.87
C VAL A 323 -25.35 25.64 5.10
N GLU A 324 -24.32 25.05 5.69
CA GLU A 324 -23.57 23.94 5.09
C GLU A 324 -24.45 22.72 4.84
N GLU A 325 -25.25 22.28 5.82
CA GLU A 325 -26.17 21.15 5.71
C GLU A 325 -27.18 21.33 4.57
N ARG A 326 -27.78 22.53 4.44
CA ARG A 326 -28.72 22.83 3.34
C ARG A 326 -28.03 22.78 1.97
N PHE A 327 -26.78 23.23 1.89
CA PHE A 327 -26.00 23.13 0.66
C PHE A 327 -25.64 21.68 0.33
N GLN A 328 -25.22 20.91 1.34
CA GLN A 328 -24.90 19.50 1.23
C GLN A 328 -26.11 18.69 0.75
N GLU A 329 -27.28 18.87 1.35
CA GLU A 329 -28.53 18.20 0.95
C GLU A 329 -28.83 18.42 -0.54
N GLY A 330 -28.75 19.68 -1.02
CA GLY A 330 -29.00 20.00 -2.42
C GLY A 330 -27.96 19.42 -3.37
N LEU A 331 -26.68 19.41 -2.98
CA LEU A 331 -25.60 18.80 -3.77
C LEU A 331 -25.74 17.27 -3.83
N MET A 332 -26.06 16.63 -2.70
CA MET A 332 -26.21 15.17 -2.62
C MET A 332 -27.45 14.71 -3.38
N GLN A 333 -28.55 15.46 -3.29
CA GLN A 333 -29.72 15.24 -4.13
C GLN A 333 -29.35 15.27 -5.62
N ALA A 334 -28.60 16.30 -6.05
CA ALA A 334 -28.15 16.42 -7.44
C ALA A 334 -27.30 15.21 -7.89
N LEU A 335 -26.31 14.82 -7.09
CA LEU A 335 -25.46 13.65 -7.38
C LEU A 335 -26.27 12.37 -7.50
N TRP A 336 -27.20 12.13 -6.57
CA TRP A 336 -28.00 10.91 -6.57
C TRP A 336 -28.98 10.87 -7.74
N GLU A 337 -29.69 11.96 -8.04
CA GLU A 337 -30.64 12.03 -9.16
C GLU A 337 -29.89 11.88 -10.50
N GLN A 338 -28.69 12.45 -10.62
CA GLN A 338 -27.83 12.31 -11.81
C GLN A 338 -27.41 10.86 -12.04
N LEU A 339 -27.01 10.14 -10.99
CA LEU A 339 -26.48 8.78 -11.09
C LEU A 339 -27.58 7.73 -11.26
N ASN A 340 -28.72 7.91 -10.61
CA ASN A 340 -29.80 6.93 -10.61
C ASN A 340 -30.86 7.19 -11.69
N GLU A 341 -30.86 8.36 -12.33
CA GLU A 341 -31.88 8.82 -13.29
C GLU A 341 -33.32 8.67 -12.74
N VAL A 342 -33.47 8.89 -11.43
CA VAL A 342 -34.73 8.86 -10.70
C VAL A 342 -34.85 10.16 -9.93
N LYS A 343 -36.04 10.76 -9.93
CA LYS A 343 -36.28 11.95 -9.11
C LYS A 343 -36.22 11.54 -7.66
N TRP A 344 -35.50 12.30 -6.83
CA TRP A 344 -35.37 12.08 -5.41
C TRP A 344 -36.75 11.85 -4.81
N ALA A 345 -37.72 12.72 -5.10
CA ALA A 345 -39.13 12.60 -4.69
C ALA A 345 -39.87 11.27 -5.03
N LYS A 346 -39.33 10.39 -5.89
CA LYS A 346 -39.91 9.08 -6.24
C LYS A 346 -39.23 7.87 -5.59
N SER A 347 -38.03 7.98 -5.02
CA SER A 347 -37.39 6.85 -4.31
C SER A 347 -38.08 6.54 -2.99
N GLU A 348 -37.84 5.38 -2.40
CA GLU A 348 -38.34 5.11 -1.06
C GLU A 348 -37.67 6.04 -0.05
N GLU A 349 -38.44 6.65 0.86
CA GLU A 349 -37.95 7.60 1.86
C GLU A 349 -36.78 7.03 2.69
N ASN A 350 -36.82 5.74 3.03
CA ASN A 350 -35.74 5.11 3.80
C ASN A 350 -34.47 4.90 2.97
N ASP A 351 -34.59 4.70 1.65
CA ASP A 351 -33.42 4.59 0.79
C ASP A 351 -32.79 5.98 0.57
N ARG A 352 -33.60 7.05 0.57
CA ARG A 352 -33.12 8.43 0.56
C ARG A 352 -32.36 8.79 1.82
N GLU A 353 -32.97 8.53 2.97
CA GLU A 353 -32.37 8.78 4.28
C GLU A 353 -31.06 7.99 4.41
N TYR A 354 -31.06 6.71 4.04
CA TYR A 354 -29.86 5.88 4.02
C TYR A 354 -28.75 6.45 3.12
N VAL A 355 -29.10 6.95 1.93
CA VAL A 355 -28.15 7.59 1.03
C VAL A 355 -27.59 8.86 1.69
N LEU A 356 -28.43 9.79 2.15
CA LEU A 356 -27.98 11.03 2.78
C LEU A 356 -27.09 10.76 4.00
N GLU A 357 -27.47 9.81 4.85
CA GLU A 357 -26.68 9.40 6.01
C GLU A 357 -25.33 8.78 5.61
N ALA A 358 -25.30 7.91 4.60
CA ALA A 358 -24.06 7.34 4.08
C ALA A 358 -23.11 8.41 3.49
N PHE A 359 -23.64 9.54 3.02
CA PHE A 359 -22.87 10.71 2.61
C PHE A 359 -22.53 11.65 3.79
N ASN A 360 -23.18 11.55 4.95
CA ASN A 360 -22.84 12.35 6.14
C ASN A 360 -21.70 11.71 6.97
N ASP A 361 -21.61 10.37 7.04
CA ASP A 361 -20.50 9.64 7.69
C ASP A 361 -19.15 9.81 6.96
N LEU A 362 -19.11 10.62 5.89
CA LEU A 362 -17.90 11.07 5.19
C LEU A 362 -17.00 11.95 6.05
N THR A 363 -17.54 12.58 7.09
CA THR A 363 -16.79 13.52 7.91
C THR A 363 -15.89 12.76 8.87
N MET A 364 -14.66 12.53 8.43
CA MET A 364 -13.55 12.16 9.33
C MET A 364 -13.42 13.27 10.38
N GLU A 365 -13.60 12.90 11.65
CA GLU A 365 -13.39 13.80 12.79
C GLU A 365 -11.88 13.99 13.01
N ASP A 366 -11.44 15.21 13.33
CA ASP A 366 -10.08 15.45 13.81
C ASP A 366 -9.98 14.89 15.25
N VAL A 367 -9.73 13.59 15.36
CA VAL A 367 -9.29 13.00 16.64
C VAL A 367 -7.86 13.48 16.91
N PRO A 368 -7.55 14.05 18.09
CA PRO A 368 -6.20 14.53 18.41
C PRO A 368 -5.14 13.45 18.13
N GLU A 369 -4.05 13.85 17.45
CA GLU A 369 -2.87 12.99 17.29
C GLU A 369 -2.32 12.66 18.69
N GLU A 370 -2.50 11.42 19.15
CA GLU A 370 -1.79 10.95 20.33
C GLU A 370 -0.31 10.78 19.96
N GLU A 371 0.58 11.42 20.75
CA GLU A 371 2.04 11.46 20.56
C GLU A 371 2.69 10.06 20.43
N GLU A 372 2.01 8.98 20.85
CA GLU A 372 2.54 7.61 20.79
C GLU A 372 2.73 7.06 19.36
N GLU A 373 2.13 7.66 18.32
CA GLU A 373 2.28 7.16 16.93
C GLU A 373 3.12 8.06 16.00
N GLU A 374 3.52 9.27 16.41
CA GLU A 374 4.58 10.00 15.69
C GLU A 374 5.89 9.18 15.72
N GLU A 375 6.14 8.39 16.76
CA GLU A 375 7.31 7.50 16.82
C GLU A 375 7.29 6.35 15.79
N GLU A 376 6.12 5.80 15.40
CA GLU A 376 6.05 4.77 14.35
C GLU A 376 6.13 5.35 12.93
N GLU A 377 5.80 6.64 12.75
CA GLU A 377 5.77 7.29 11.44
C GLU A 377 6.98 8.20 11.16
N GLU A 378 7.68 8.72 12.17
CA GLU A 378 8.91 9.50 12.01
C GLU A 378 10.16 8.66 11.73
N GLU A 379 10.10 7.33 11.86
CA GLU A 379 11.14 6.41 11.33
C GLU A 379 11.12 6.34 9.79
N VAL A 380 11.07 7.50 9.11
CA VAL A 380 11.34 7.62 7.66
C VAL A 380 12.83 7.88 7.46
N ALA A 381 13.64 6.85 7.64
CA ALA A 381 14.99 6.84 7.10
C ALA A 381 14.97 6.28 5.67
N GLU A 382 15.64 6.98 4.76
CA GLU A 382 15.81 6.61 3.36
C GLU A 382 16.46 5.23 3.23
N GLU A 383 15.66 4.15 3.13
CA GLU A 383 16.15 2.93 2.51
C GLU A 383 16.45 3.25 1.04
N GLU A 384 17.73 3.09 0.68
CA GLU A 384 18.23 3.25 -0.68
C GLU A 384 17.34 2.47 -1.65
N ASP A 385 16.82 3.20 -2.63
CA ASP A 385 15.98 2.78 -3.75
C ASP A 385 16.24 1.30 -4.11
N ALA A 386 15.28 0.43 -3.79
CA ALA A 386 15.29 -0.98 -4.17
C ALA A 386 15.41 -1.02 -5.70
N GLY A 387 16.65 -1.24 -6.16
CA GLY A 387 17.04 -1.02 -7.54
C GLY A 387 16.09 -1.71 -8.49
N GLN A 388 15.51 -0.91 -9.39
CA GLN A 388 14.76 -1.36 -10.56
C GLN A 388 15.59 -2.43 -11.29
N ARG A 389 15.24 -3.70 -11.15
CA ARG A 389 15.85 -4.79 -11.90
C ARG A 389 14.88 -5.21 -12.99
N SER A 390 15.28 -4.95 -14.23
CA SER A 390 14.57 -5.41 -15.42
C SER A 390 14.57 -6.94 -15.47
N GLU A 391 13.52 -7.48 -16.08
CA GLU A 391 13.46 -8.87 -16.53
C GLU A 391 14.67 -9.18 -17.44
N HIS A 392 15.15 -10.43 -17.37
CA HIS A 392 16.23 -11.06 -18.14
C HIS A 392 17.66 -11.00 -17.55
N TYR A 393 18.02 -12.09 -16.87
CA TYR A 393 19.39 -12.63 -16.84
C TYR A 393 19.35 -14.04 -17.45
N ASP A 394 19.41 -14.15 -18.78
CA ASP A 394 19.89 -15.39 -19.41
C ASP A 394 21.40 -15.27 -19.60
N THR A 395 22.11 -16.37 -19.31
CA THR A 395 23.56 -16.43 -19.11
C THR A 395 24.27 -16.81 -20.40
N ASP A 396 24.19 -15.97 -21.43
CA ASP A 396 24.94 -16.14 -22.68
C ASP A 396 24.62 -15.02 -23.69
N GLU A 397 25.67 -14.46 -24.28
CA GLU A 397 25.69 -13.58 -25.47
C GLU A 397 25.59 -12.05 -25.26
N GLU A 398 26.77 -11.44 -25.48
CA GLU A 398 27.11 -10.17 -26.13
C GLU A 398 26.02 -9.09 -26.37
N ASP A 399 26.22 -7.94 -25.72
CA ASP A 399 25.85 -6.56 -26.08
C ASP A 399 24.89 -6.33 -27.27
N ASP A 400 23.61 -6.06 -27.00
CA ASP A 400 22.82 -5.03 -27.70
C ASP A 400 21.48 -4.79 -26.95
N ASP A 401 21.17 -3.51 -26.67
CA ASP A 401 19.91 -2.94 -26.16
C ASP A 401 18.92 -3.87 -25.42
N VAL A 402 18.83 -3.71 -24.08
CA VAL A 402 17.83 -4.39 -23.23
C VAL A 402 16.41 -4.11 -23.76
N VAL A 403 15.84 -5.08 -24.49
CA VAL A 403 14.46 -5.00 -24.99
C VAL A 403 13.51 -5.22 -23.81
N THR A 404 13.20 -4.16 -23.06
CA THR A 404 12.19 -4.21 -21.97
C THR A 404 10.75 -4.29 -22.50
N ARG A 405 10.56 -4.17 -23.82
CA ARG A 405 9.26 -4.21 -24.50
C ARG A 405 9.26 -5.34 -25.49
N ASP A 406 8.54 -6.42 -25.16
CA ASP A 406 8.19 -7.45 -26.15
C ASP A 406 7.62 -6.80 -27.42
N GLU A 407 8.04 -7.31 -28.59
CA GLU A 407 7.60 -6.83 -29.91
C GLU A 407 6.07 -6.95 -30.12
N ASP A 408 5.38 -7.72 -29.29
CA ASP A 408 3.95 -8.02 -29.42
C ASP A 408 3.02 -6.89 -28.95
N GLY A 409 3.54 -5.87 -28.26
CA GLY A 409 2.78 -4.72 -27.77
C GLY A 409 1.77 -5.02 -26.65
N ASN A 410 1.77 -6.23 -26.11
CA ASN A 410 0.92 -6.57 -24.96
C ASN A 410 1.50 -5.95 -23.69
N VAL A 411 0.66 -5.71 -22.69
CA VAL A 411 1.08 -5.25 -21.36
C VAL A 411 0.53 -6.17 -20.28
N ASN A 412 1.13 -6.12 -19.09
CA ASN A 412 0.61 -6.82 -17.92
C ASN A 412 -0.81 -6.32 -17.63
N SER A 413 -1.70 -7.25 -17.24
CA SER A 413 -3.14 -6.98 -17.13
C SER A 413 -3.76 -7.46 -15.83
N GLN A 414 -3.23 -8.54 -15.25
CA GLN A 414 -3.76 -9.16 -14.02
C GLN A 414 -2.63 -9.77 -13.22
N LEU A 415 -2.86 -9.85 -11.91
CA LEU A 415 -1.98 -10.48 -10.92
C LEU A 415 -2.78 -11.49 -10.11
N ALA A 416 -2.30 -12.73 -10.04
CA ALA A 416 -2.77 -13.75 -9.12
C ALA A 416 -1.65 -14.13 -8.16
N VAL A 417 -1.91 -14.06 -6.85
CA VAL A 417 -0.93 -14.37 -5.80
C VAL A 417 -1.26 -15.74 -5.22
N GLY A 418 -0.29 -16.66 -5.22
CA GLY A 418 -0.42 -17.98 -4.60
C GLY A 418 -0.48 -17.90 -3.09
N TYR A 419 -1.26 -18.80 -2.49
CA TYR A 419 -1.44 -18.91 -1.04
C TYR A 419 -0.65 -20.08 -0.45
N LYS A 420 -0.38 -21.10 -1.27
CA LYS A 420 0.35 -22.30 -0.87
C LYS A 420 1.78 -22.32 -1.42
N HIS A 421 1.93 -21.92 -2.68
CA HIS A 421 3.24 -21.76 -3.28
C HIS A 421 3.63 -20.29 -3.20
N ASP A 422 4.88 -20.02 -2.81
CA ASP A 422 5.52 -18.69 -2.82
C ASP A 422 5.72 -18.20 -4.26
N ARG A 423 4.62 -18.01 -4.98
CA ARG A 423 4.58 -17.69 -6.41
C ARG A 423 3.47 -16.70 -6.72
N SER A 424 3.74 -15.82 -7.68
CA SER A 424 2.76 -14.93 -8.28
C SER A 424 2.74 -15.13 -9.80
N TYR A 425 1.56 -14.94 -10.37
CA TYR A 425 1.30 -15.14 -11.79
C TYR A 425 0.78 -13.85 -12.39
N VAL A 426 1.42 -13.39 -13.46
CA VAL A 426 1.06 -12.14 -14.14
C VAL A 426 0.63 -12.43 -15.56
N VAL A 427 -0.59 -12.02 -15.91
CA VAL A 427 -1.17 -12.23 -17.23
C VAL A 427 -0.77 -11.08 -18.15
N ARG A 428 -0.16 -11.40 -19.29
CA ARG A 428 0.26 -10.45 -20.32
C ARG A 428 -0.19 -10.96 -21.69
N GLY A 429 -1.28 -10.42 -22.22
CA GLY A 429 -1.87 -10.92 -23.47
C GLY A 429 -2.20 -12.42 -23.37
N SER A 430 -1.61 -13.23 -24.25
CA SER A 430 -1.72 -14.70 -24.24
C SER A 430 -0.55 -15.42 -23.56
N LYS A 431 0.16 -14.73 -22.66
CA LYS A 431 1.28 -15.26 -21.87
C LYS A 431 0.98 -15.12 -20.37
N ILE A 432 1.58 -15.97 -19.55
CA ILE A 432 1.55 -15.87 -18.09
C ILE A 432 2.97 -15.98 -17.54
N GLY A 433 3.49 -14.87 -16.99
CA GLY A 433 4.75 -14.85 -16.26
C GLY A 433 4.58 -15.42 -14.86
N VAL A 434 5.54 -16.23 -14.41
CA VAL A 434 5.55 -16.86 -13.09
C VAL A 434 6.73 -16.33 -12.30
N PHE A 435 6.44 -15.75 -11.14
CA PHE A 435 7.40 -15.09 -10.28
C PHE A 435 7.47 -15.83 -8.95
N LYS A 436 8.67 -16.21 -8.52
CA LYS A 436 8.92 -16.82 -7.22
C LYS A 436 9.14 -15.72 -6.18
N HIS A 437 8.57 -15.89 -4.99
CA HIS A 437 8.86 -15.01 -3.86
C HIS A 437 10.15 -15.48 -3.21
N THR A 438 11.07 -14.55 -3.00
CA THR A 438 12.35 -14.83 -2.34
C THR A 438 12.24 -14.56 -0.83
N PRO A 439 13.10 -15.17 0.00
CA PRO A 439 13.14 -14.90 1.45
C PRO A 439 13.40 -13.41 1.78
N ASN A 440 14.03 -12.67 0.87
CA ASN A 440 14.36 -11.26 1.04
C ASN A 440 13.21 -10.32 0.61
N ASN A 441 11.97 -10.81 0.50
CA ASN A 441 10.80 -10.05 0.03
C ASN A 441 10.98 -9.40 -1.36
N ASN A 442 11.74 -10.07 -2.25
CA ASN A 442 11.81 -9.73 -3.67
C ASN A 442 11.09 -10.79 -4.53
N LEU A 443 10.78 -10.43 -5.77
CA LEU A 443 10.32 -11.35 -6.80
C LEU A 443 11.47 -11.74 -7.72
N GLU A 444 11.52 -13.02 -8.07
CA GLU A 444 12.41 -13.55 -9.09
C GLU A 444 11.56 -14.15 -10.21
N PHE A 445 11.79 -13.73 -11.45
CA PHE A 445 11.18 -14.37 -12.59
C PHE A 445 11.63 -15.84 -12.66
N SER A 446 10.67 -16.76 -12.62
CA SER A 446 10.94 -18.20 -12.62
C SER A 446 10.73 -18.83 -14.00
N THR A 447 9.63 -18.52 -14.68
CA THR A 447 9.32 -19.06 -16.01
C THR A 447 8.16 -18.30 -16.66
N ASN A 448 7.91 -18.53 -17.95
CA ASN A 448 6.79 -17.95 -18.70
C ASN A 448 6.00 -19.04 -19.45
N ILE A 449 4.70 -19.09 -19.22
CA ILE A 449 3.76 -19.89 -20.01
C ILE A 449 3.45 -19.11 -21.28
N SER A 450 4.14 -19.46 -22.38
CA SER A 450 4.21 -18.62 -23.57
C SER A 450 2.93 -18.61 -24.44
N LYS A 451 2.05 -19.61 -24.29
CA LYS A 451 0.85 -19.78 -25.14
C LYS A 451 -0.36 -20.22 -24.31
N VAL A 452 -1.16 -19.25 -23.91
CA VAL A 452 -2.50 -19.52 -23.37
C VAL A 452 -3.45 -19.78 -24.54
N GLU A 453 -3.58 -21.05 -24.89
CA GLU A 453 -4.47 -21.54 -25.94
C GLU A 453 -5.52 -22.48 -25.39
N THR A 454 -6.71 -22.44 -25.98
CA THR A 454 -7.76 -23.45 -25.73
C THR A 454 -7.25 -24.86 -26.09
N PRO A 455 -7.87 -25.95 -25.59
CA PRO A 455 -7.50 -27.31 -26.00
C PRO A 455 -7.57 -27.55 -27.52
N GLY A 456 -8.34 -26.74 -28.26
CA GLY A 456 -8.38 -26.75 -29.72
C GLY A 456 -7.26 -25.95 -30.43
N GLY A 457 -6.29 -25.40 -29.69
CA GLY A 457 -5.14 -24.65 -30.23
C GLY A 457 -5.42 -23.18 -30.57
N LYS A 458 -6.56 -22.62 -30.13
CA LYS A 458 -6.87 -21.19 -30.33
C LYS A 458 -6.32 -20.36 -29.17
N LEU A 459 -5.38 -19.46 -29.45
CA LEU A 459 -4.87 -18.48 -28.49
C LEU A 459 -5.98 -17.52 -28.01
N PHE A 460 -5.93 -17.15 -26.73
CA PHE A 460 -6.77 -16.10 -26.16
C PHE A 460 -6.04 -15.36 -25.04
N SER A 461 -6.51 -14.15 -24.72
CA SER A 461 -6.05 -13.42 -23.54
C SER A 461 -7.08 -13.61 -22.42
N PRO A 462 -6.72 -14.22 -21.28
CA PRO A 462 -7.65 -14.40 -20.18
C PRO A 462 -8.17 -13.07 -19.66
N LYS A 463 -9.49 -12.89 -19.61
CA LYS A 463 -10.13 -11.70 -19.03
C LYS A 463 -10.10 -11.69 -17.51
N LYS A 464 -10.20 -12.88 -16.91
CA LYS A 464 -10.13 -13.10 -15.47
C LYS A 464 -9.45 -14.43 -15.20
N VAL A 465 -8.60 -14.45 -14.17
CA VAL A 465 -7.92 -15.66 -13.69
C VAL A 465 -8.16 -15.89 -12.19
N MET A 466 -8.08 -17.14 -11.77
CA MET A 466 -8.14 -17.52 -10.35
C MET A 466 -7.32 -18.80 -10.14
N LEU A 467 -6.42 -18.79 -9.14
CA LEU A 467 -5.74 -20.00 -8.70
C LEU A 467 -6.74 -20.95 -8.04
N HIS A 468 -6.48 -22.25 -8.17
CA HIS A 468 -7.42 -23.29 -7.73
C HIS A 468 -6.70 -24.59 -7.39
N CYS A 469 -7.33 -25.40 -6.54
CA CYS A 469 -6.83 -26.70 -6.09
C CYS A 469 -5.38 -26.65 -5.59
N GLU A 470 -5.12 -25.93 -4.50
CA GLU A 470 -3.78 -25.84 -3.89
C GLU A 470 -2.73 -25.19 -4.82
N ASP A 471 -3.15 -24.16 -5.56
CA ASP A 471 -2.36 -23.45 -6.58
C ASP A 471 -1.77 -24.37 -7.67
N SER A 472 -2.31 -25.58 -7.86
CA SER A 472 -1.90 -26.51 -8.93
C SER A 472 -2.58 -26.20 -10.26
N ASN A 473 -3.75 -25.54 -10.21
CA ASN A 473 -4.53 -25.20 -11.38
C ASN A 473 -4.84 -23.70 -11.41
N MET A 474 -5.08 -23.19 -12.60
CA MET A 474 -5.61 -21.84 -12.82
C MET A 474 -6.86 -21.90 -13.69
N ILE A 475 -7.93 -21.28 -13.21
CA ILE A 475 -9.17 -21.12 -13.98
C ILE A 475 -9.05 -19.84 -14.80
N LEU A 476 -9.31 -19.94 -16.10
CA LEU A 476 -9.18 -18.86 -17.07
C LEU A 476 -10.53 -18.59 -17.74
N GLN A 477 -10.92 -17.33 -17.83
CA GLN A 477 -12.11 -16.89 -18.57
C GLN A 477 -11.70 -16.26 -19.91
N ASN A 478 -12.32 -16.74 -20.99
CA ASN A 478 -12.16 -16.17 -22.32
C ASN A 478 -13.34 -15.24 -22.64
N GLU A 479 -13.07 -13.98 -22.98
CA GLU A 479 -14.12 -13.02 -23.33
C GLU A 479 -14.93 -13.44 -24.57
N GLN A 480 -14.32 -14.19 -25.49
CA GLN A 480 -14.98 -14.64 -26.72
C GLN A 480 -15.86 -15.88 -26.51
N ASP A 481 -15.73 -16.58 -25.38
CA ASP A 481 -16.59 -17.71 -25.02
C ASP A 481 -17.09 -17.58 -23.58
N PRO A 482 -18.12 -16.74 -23.35
CA PRO A 482 -18.60 -16.44 -22.01
C PRO A 482 -19.36 -17.62 -21.37
N HIS A 483 -19.62 -18.70 -22.09
CA HIS A 483 -20.36 -19.86 -21.59
C HIS A 483 -19.45 -20.99 -21.10
N SER A 484 -18.14 -20.83 -21.24
CA SER A 484 -17.14 -21.82 -20.88
C SER A 484 -16.04 -21.19 -20.04
N LEU A 485 -15.42 -22.01 -19.20
CA LEU A 485 -14.19 -21.67 -18.48
C LEU A 485 -13.12 -22.69 -18.84
N TYR A 486 -11.86 -22.31 -18.71
CA TYR A 486 -10.73 -23.17 -19.08
C TYR A 486 -9.91 -23.48 -17.84
N ARG A 487 -9.49 -24.73 -17.68
CA ARG A 487 -8.56 -25.13 -16.63
C ARG A 487 -7.16 -25.26 -17.22
N MET A 488 -6.25 -24.46 -16.70
CA MET A 488 -4.82 -24.62 -16.91
C MET A 488 -4.23 -25.41 -15.76
N ASP A 489 -3.45 -26.42 -16.11
CA ASP A 489 -2.56 -27.10 -15.18
C ASP A 489 -1.25 -26.31 -15.12
N LEU A 490 -0.86 -25.87 -13.92
CA LEU A 490 0.30 -25.01 -13.71
C LEU A 490 1.61 -25.80 -13.64
N GLU A 491 1.57 -27.11 -13.39
CA GLU A 491 2.75 -27.98 -13.44
C GLU A 491 3.15 -28.24 -14.90
N TYR A 492 2.15 -28.49 -15.77
CA TYR A 492 2.38 -28.67 -17.21
C TYR A 492 2.45 -27.36 -17.99
N GLY A 493 1.92 -26.26 -17.45
CA GLY A 493 1.85 -24.95 -18.11
C GLY A 493 0.92 -24.95 -19.34
N LYS A 494 -0.19 -25.70 -19.31
CA LYS A 494 -1.11 -25.86 -20.44
C LYS A 494 -2.57 -25.86 -20.02
N VAL A 495 -3.44 -25.33 -20.88
CA VAL A 495 -4.88 -25.53 -20.74
C VAL A 495 -5.21 -26.97 -21.07
N VAL A 496 -5.66 -27.73 -20.07
CA VAL A 496 -5.93 -29.16 -20.17
C VAL A 496 -7.41 -29.46 -20.37
N ASP A 497 -8.31 -28.61 -19.84
CA ASP A 497 -9.75 -28.81 -19.97
C ASP A 497 -10.48 -27.54 -20.41
N GLU A 498 -11.57 -27.75 -21.12
CA GLU A 498 -12.64 -26.79 -21.35
C GLU A 498 -13.88 -27.22 -20.56
N TRP A 499 -14.40 -26.33 -19.74
CA TRP A 499 -15.57 -26.54 -18.89
C TRP A 499 -16.74 -25.73 -19.42
N LYS A 500 -17.65 -26.39 -20.14
CA LYS A 500 -18.93 -25.78 -20.50
C LYS A 500 -19.75 -25.57 -19.24
N VAL A 501 -19.97 -24.31 -18.87
CA VAL A 501 -20.71 -23.99 -17.63
C VAL A 501 -22.20 -24.16 -17.86
N HIS A 502 -22.74 -23.50 -18.88
CA HIS A 502 -24.14 -23.59 -19.25
C HIS A 502 -24.36 -23.16 -20.71
N ASP A 503 -25.40 -23.67 -21.37
CA ASP A 503 -25.70 -23.35 -22.77
C ASP A 503 -26.21 -21.93 -23.01
N HIS A 504 -26.86 -21.34 -22.00
CA HIS A 504 -27.55 -20.04 -22.12
C HIS A 504 -27.15 -19.01 -21.06
N ILE A 505 -26.50 -19.44 -19.98
CA ILE A 505 -26.14 -18.56 -18.87
C ILE A 505 -24.64 -18.26 -19.01
N PRO A 506 -24.24 -17.02 -19.32
CA PRO A 506 -22.83 -16.67 -19.40
C PRO A 506 -22.25 -16.53 -17.98
N VAL A 507 -20.97 -16.81 -17.83
CA VAL A 507 -20.18 -16.42 -16.67
C VAL A 507 -19.69 -15.00 -16.89
N THR A 508 -20.22 -14.06 -16.14
CA THR A 508 -19.74 -12.68 -16.09
C THR A 508 -18.49 -12.58 -15.23
N SER A 509 -18.49 -13.26 -14.08
CA SER A 509 -17.37 -13.29 -13.14
C SER A 509 -17.47 -14.55 -12.27
N PHE A 510 -16.39 -14.90 -11.59
CA PHE A 510 -16.32 -16.05 -10.69
C PHE A 510 -15.43 -15.75 -9.48
N ALA A 511 -15.63 -16.50 -8.41
CA ALA A 511 -14.95 -16.37 -7.12
C ALA A 511 -14.73 -17.76 -6.52
N PRO A 512 -13.77 -17.94 -5.59
CA PRO A 512 -13.59 -19.23 -4.92
C PRO A 512 -14.83 -19.58 -4.08
N GLU A 513 -15.02 -20.84 -3.70
CA GLU A 513 -16.17 -21.24 -2.86
C GLU A 513 -16.13 -20.61 -1.46
N SER A 514 -14.94 -20.45 -0.91
CA SER A 514 -14.65 -19.71 0.32
C SER A 514 -13.35 -18.93 0.15
N LYS A 515 -13.09 -17.94 1.03
CA LYS A 515 -11.94 -17.02 0.91
C LYS A 515 -10.60 -17.73 0.69
N PHE A 516 -10.37 -18.82 1.42
CA PHE A 516 -9.13 -19.61 1.35
C PHE A 516 -9.28 -20.94 0.59
N ALA A 517 -10.34 -21.12 -0.22
CA ALA A 517 -10.56 -22.39 -0.93
C ALA A 517 -9.40 -22.77 -1.86
N GLN A 518 -8.61 -21.79 -2.30
CA GLN A 518 -7.39 -21.99 -3.10
C GLN A 518 -6.34 -22.84 -2.39
N MET A 519 -6.31 -22.86 -1.05
CA MET A 519 -5.43 -23.72 -0.25
C MET A 519 -5.93 -25.16 -0.10
N THR A 520 -7.08 -25.48 -0.68
CA THR A 520 -7.70 -26.80 -0.58
C THR A 520 -7.81 -27.44 -1.96
N SER A 521 -7.87 -28.76 -2.00
CA SER A 521 -8.17 -29.52 -3.22
C SER A 521 -9.64 -29.43 -3.67
N ASN A 522 -10.43 -28.52 -3.10
CA ASN A 522 -11.81 -28.32 -3.50
C ASN A 522 -11.89 -27.87 -4.96
N GLN A 523 -12.83 -28.47 -5.70
CA GLN A 523 -13.03 -28.18 -7.12
C GLN A 523 -14.19 -27.24 -7.37
N GLN A 524 -15.11 -27.10 -6.42
CA GLN A 524 -16.28 -26.24 -6.55
C GLN A 524 -15.89 -24.77 -6.37
N PHE A 525 -16.60 -23.90 -7.09
CA PHE A 525 -16.43 -22.45 -6.98
C PHE A 525 -17.69 -21.71 -7.42
N VAL A 526 -17.70 -20.40 -7.23
CA VAL A 526 -18.85 -19.54 -7.45
C VAL A 526 -18.82 -18.93 -8.84
N GLY A 527 -19.93 -19.00 -9.55
CA GLY A 527 -20.15 -18.28 -10.81
C GLY A 527 -21.28 -17.26 -10.66
N ILE A 528 -21.09 -16.09 -11.28
CA ILE A 528 -22.16 -15.11 -11.48
C ILE A 528 -22.31 -14.79 -12.95
N SER A 529 -23.55 -14.63 -13.39
CA SER A 529 -23.91 -13.92 -14.62
C SER A 529 -24.43 -12.53 -14.26
N ARG A 530 -24.80 -11.70 -15.24
CA ARG A 530 -25.47 -10.41 -15.00
C ARG A 530 -26.72 -10.53 -14.13
N ASN A 531 -27.36 -11.70 -14.07
CA ASN A 531 -28.61 -11.86 -13.35
C ASN A 531 -28.80 -13.18 -12.61
N ALA A 532 -27.75 -13.97 -12.48
CA ALA A 532 -27.80 -15.24 -11.77
C ALA A 532 -26.56 -15.44 -10.91
N LEU A 533 -26.74 -16.10 -9.77
CA LEU A 533 -25.70 -16.61 -8.89
C LEU A 533 -25.83 -18.14 -8.88
N PHE A 534 -24.72 -18.85 -9.08
CA PHE A 534 -24.73 -20.32 -9.15
C PHE A 534 -23.39 -20.91 -8.71
N ARG A 535 -23.43 -22.19 -8.36
CA ARG A 535 -22.22 -22.99 -8.11
C ARG A 535 -21.77 -23.66 -9.39
N ILE A 536 -20.46 -23.71 -9.61
CA ILE A 536 -19.82 -24.45 -10.70
C ILE A 536 -19.08 -25.64 -10.08
N ASP A 537 -19.36 -26.84 -10.58
CA ASP A 537 -18.69 -28.07 -10.19
C ASP A 537 -18.10 -28.79 -11.42
N PRO A 538 -16.77 -28.74 -11.62
CA PRO A 538 -16.09 -29.40 -12.73
C PRO A 538 -16.36 -30.91 -12.85
N ARG A 539 -16.77 -31.57 -11.76
CA ARG A 539 -16.98 -33.02 -11.70
C ARG A 539 -18.29 -33.47 -12.37
N LEU A 540 -19.22 -32.54 -12.61
CA LEU A 540 -20.47 -32.85 -13.30
C LEU A 540 -20.20 -33.25 -14.76
N SER A 541 -20.96 -34.22 -15.27
CA SER A 541 -20.91 -34.57 -16.70
C SER A 541 -21.72 -33.55 -17.52
N GLY A 542 -21.16 -33.10 -18.65
CA GLY A 542 -21.78 -32.04 -19.46
C GLY A 542 -21.62 -30.65 -18.83
N ASN A 543 -22.74 -29.95 -18.64
CA ASN A 543 -22.78 -28.61 -18.06
C ASN A 543 -22.32 -28.61 -16.60
N LYS A 544 -21.37 -27.74 -16.27
CA LYS A 544 -20.75 -27.66 -14.94
C LYS A 544 -21.54 -26.82 -13.93
N LEU A 545 -22.58 -26.12 -14.36
CA LEU A 545 -23.48 -25.36 -13.48
C LEU A 545 -24.36 -26.32 -12.66
N VAL A 546 -24.30 -26.20 -11.33
CA VAL A 546 -25.14 -26.98 -10.41
C VAL A 546 -26.55 -26.41 -10.38
N GLN A 547 -27.49 -27.07 -11.07
CA GLN A 547 -28.86 -26.57 -11.25
C GLN A 547 -29.62 -26.34 -9.93
N ALA A 548 -29.38 -27.17 -8.90
CA ALA A 548 -30.01 -27.00 -7.59
C ALA A 548 -29.59 -25.71 -6.87
N ASP A 549 -28.40 -25.19 -7.22
CA ASP A 549 -27.79 -24.01 -6.62
C ASP A 549 -27.98 -22.75 -7.47
N LEU A 550 -28.68 -22.88 -8.61
CA LEU A 550 -28.96 -21.77 -9.50
C LEU A 550 -29.98 -20.82 -8.89
N LYS A 551 -29.55 -19.60 -8.61
CA LYS A 551 -30.44 -18.48 -8.31
C LYS A 551 -30.46 -17.50 -9.47
N GLU A 552 -31.49 -17.59 -10.30
CA GLU A 552 -31.77 -16.62 -11.36
C GLU A 552 -32.84 -15.60 -10.92
N TYR A 553 -32.68 -14.36 -11.35
CA TYR A 553 -33.62 -13.27 -11.11
C TYR A 553 -34.34 -12.87 -12.40
N VAL A 554 -35.58 -12.39 -12.29
CA VAL A 554 -36.36 -11.92 -13.46
C VAL A 554 -35.94 -10.51 -13.89
N LYS A 555 -35.75 -9.61 -12.91
CA LYS A 555 -35.26 -8.24 -13.17
C LYS A 555 -33.76 -8.29 -13.39
N ASN A 556 -33.23 -7.57 -14.39
CA ASN A 556 -31.79 -7.46 -14.61
C ASN A 556 -31.12 -6.69 -13.46
N ASN A 557 -30.37 -7.41 -12.62
CA ASN A 557 -29.60 -6.82 -11.53
C ASN A 557 -28.26 -6.26 -12.00
N ASP A 558 -27.74 -6.78 -13.11
CA ASP A 558 -26.45 -6.41 -13.70
C ASP A 558 -25.25 -6.65 -12.75
N PHE A 559 -25.16 -7.86 -12.19
CA PHE A 559 -24.06 -8.26 -11.32
C PHE A 559 -22.70 -8.16 -12.04
N SER A 560 -21.69 -7.67 -11.31
CA SER A 560 -20.36 -7.32 -11.83
C SER A 560 -19.24 -8.09 -11.12
N ALA A 561 -19.29 -8.18 -9.79
CA ALA A 561 -18.25 -8.78 -8.95
C ALA A 561 -18.84 -9.65 -7.84
N ALA A 562 -18.05 -10.63 -7.39
CA ALA A 562 -18.39 -11.50 -6.28
C ALA A 562 -17.15 -11.82 -5.44
N ALA A 563 -17.35 -12.01 -4.14
CA ALA A 563 -16.34 -12.39 -3.18
C ALA A 563 -16.95 -13.27 -2.09
N THR A 564 -16.13 -14.03 -1.39
CA THR A 564 -16.57 -15.04 -0.42
C THR A 564 -15.84 -14.93 0.90
N THR A 565 -16.52 -15.28 1.99
CA THR A 565 -15.94 -15.37 3.34
C THR A 565 -15.23 -16.71 3.56
N GLU A 566 -14.51 -16.86 4.67
CA GLU A 566 -13.95 -18.15 5.09
C GLU A 566 -15.03 -19.22 5.29
N GLN A 567 -16.21 -18.82 5.80
CA GLN A 567 -17.37 -19.71 5.99
C GLN A 567 -18.10 -20.06 4.67
N GLY A 568 -17.70 -19.49 3.54
CA GLY A 568 -18.33 -19.72 2.24
C GLY A 568 -19.61 -18.90 2.00
N TYR A 569 -19.84 -17.84 2.76
CA TYR A 569 -20.87 -16.86 2.43
C TYR A 569 -20.46 -16.04 1.23
N VAL A 570 -21.42 -15.58 0.44
CA VAL A 570 -21.16 -14.91 -0.84
C VAL A 570 -21.69 -13.49 -0.80
N ALA A 571 -20.83 -12.53 -1.13
CA ALA A 571 -21.22 -11.17 -1.46
C ALA A 571 -21.22 -11.03 -2.99
N VAL A 572 -22.27 -10.41 -3.55
CA VAL A 572 -22.38 -10.11 -4.97
C VAL A 572 -22.70 -8.63 -5.14
N ALA A 573 -21.91 -7.95 -5.96
CA ALA A 573 -22.10 -6.55 -6.29
C ALA A 573 -22.55 -6.38 -7.75
N SER A 574 -23.07 -5.20 -8.07
CA SER A 574 -23.57 -4.89 -9.41
C SER A 574 -22.96 -3.62 -10.01
N ASN A 575 -23.12 -3.47 -11.33
CA ASN A 575 -22.85 -2.21 -12.02
C ASN A 575 -23.82 -1.09 -11.63
N LYS A 576 -24.89 -1.39 -10.89
CA LYS A 576 -25.79 -0.39 -10.33
C LYS A 576 -25.28 0.16 -9.01
N GLY A 577 -24.30 -0.48 -8.39
CA GLY A 577 -23.74 -0.07 -7.09
C GLY A 577 -24.37 -0.75 -5.88
N ASP A 578 -25.29 -1.72 -6.06
CA ASP A 578 -25.89 -2.46 -4.95
C ASP A 578 -25.07 -3.71 -4.57
N ILE A 579 -25.11 -4.08 -3.28
CA ILE A 579 -24.43 -5.27 -2.73
C ILE A 579 -25.46 -6.23 -2.15
N ARG A 580 -25.29 -7.53 -2.39
CA ARG A 580 -26.17 -8.59 -1.89
C ARG A 580 -25.37 -9.65 -1.16
N MET A 581 -25.84 -10.01 0.02
CA MET A 581 -25.19 -10.97 0.90
C MET A 581 -26.01 -12.25 1.01
N PHE A 582 -25.38 -13.40 0.76
CA PHE A 582 -26.00 -14.71 0.74
C PHE A 582 -25.33 -15.64 1.73
N ASP A 583 -26.13 -16.38 2.50
CA ASP A 583 -25.65 -17.50 3.34
C ASP A 583 -25.46 -18.78 2.53
N LYS A 584 -26.26 -18.97 1.46
CA LYS A 584 -26.36 -20.19 0.68
C LYS A 584 -26.72 -19.90 -0.78
N PHE A 585 -26.48 -20.88 -1.64
CA PHE A 585 -26.90 -20.87 -3.04
C PHE A 585 -28.39 -21.20 -3.21
N GLY A 586 -28.94 -20.93 -4.40
CA GLY A 586 -30.35 -21.20 -4.75
C GLY A 586 -31.41 -20.33 -4.06
N VAL A 587 -31.04 -19.54 -3.04
CA VAL A 587 -31.95 -18.69 -2.26
C VAL A 587 -31.78 -17.21 -2.59
N ARG A 588 -32.72 -16.37 -2.11
CA ARG A 588 -32.56 -14.91 -2.18
C ARG A 588 -31.56 -14.45 -1.11
N ALA A 589 -30.85 -13.36 -1.40
CA ALA A 589 -29.97 -12.69 -0.45
C ALA A 589 -30.70 -12.38 0.87
N LYS A 590 -29.98 -12.47 1.98
CA LYS A 590 -30.50 -12.03 3.29
C LYS A 590 -30.50 -10.52 3.39
N THR A 591 -29.39 -9.92 2.96
CA THR A 591 -29.20 -8.47 2.99
C THR A 591 -29.01 -7.94 1.58
N HIS A 592 -29.67 -6.82 1.31
CA HIS A 592 -29.51 -6.04 0.11
C HIS A 592 -29.17 -4.61 0.52
N ILE A 593 -27.95 -4.19 0.23
CA ILE A 593 -27.46 -2.84 0.46
C ILE A 593 -27.78 -2.02 -0.79
N PRO A 594 -28.56 -0.94 -0.67
CA PRO A 594 -28.90 -0.07 -1.80
C PRO A 594 -27.67 0.52 -2.49
N ALA A 595 -27.85 0.89 -3.75
CA ALA A 595 -26.81 1.58 -4.50
C ALA A 595 -26.55 2.99 -3.97
N LEU A 596 -25.26 3.32 -3.79
CA LEU A 596 -24.81 4.67 -3.41
C LEU A 596 -24.38 5.55 -4.60
N GLY A 597 -24.44 5.03 -5.83
CA GLY A 597 -24.37 5.86 -7.04
C GLY A 597 -23.42 5.37 -8.13
N GLU A 598 -22.24 4.83 -7.79
CA GLU A 598 -21.30 4.35 -8.80
C GLU A 598 -21.36 2.82 -9.02
N PRO A 599 -21.04 2.34 -10.25
CA PRO A 599 -20.83 0.92 -10.52
C PRO A 599 -19.72 0.33 -9.66
N ILE A 600 -19.98 -0.83 -9.05
CA ILE A 600 -18.95 -1.57 -8.31
C ILE A 600 -18.16 -2.44 -9.30
N ILE A 601 -16.86 -2.17 -9.40
CA ILE A 601 -15.90 -2.83 -10.31
C ILE A 601 -15.08 -3.92 -9.61
N GLY A 602 -14.99 -3.87 -8.28
CA GLY A 602 -14.25 -4.82 -7.44
C GLY A 602 -15.00 -5.11 -6.16
N LEU A 603 -14.86 -6.34 -5.65
CA LEU A 603 -15.47 -6.74 -4.38
C LEU A 603 -14.50 -7.67 -3.65
N ASP A 604 -14.32 -7.42 -2.36
CA ASP A 604 -13.57 -8.27 -1.45
C ASP A 604 -14.29 -8.33 -0.09
N VAL A 605 -14.04 -9.36 0.70
CA VAL A 605 -14.67 -9.56 2.01
C VAL A 605 -13.63 -10.07 2.99
N SER A 606 -13.63 -9.58 4.24
CA SER A 606 -12.77 -10.12 5.30
C SER A 606 -13.04 -11.61 5.55
N ALA A 607 -12.07 -12.33 6.10
CA ALA A 607 -12.15 -13.77 6.33
C ALA A 607 -13.37 -14.12 7.19
N ASP A 608 -13.56 -13.39 8.29
CA ASP A 608 -14.69 -13.53 9.22
C ASP A 608 -16.04 -13.07 8.63
N GLY A 609 -16.03 -12.37 7.49
CA GLY A 609 -17.22 -11.80 6.86
C GLY A 609 -17.74 -10.52 7.51
N ARG A 610 -17.00 -9.91 8.45
CA ARG A 610 -17.38 -8.64 9.08
C ARG A 610 -17.30 -7.46 8.13
N TRP A 611 -16.27 -7.38 7.30
CA TRP A 611 -16.03 -6.23 6.43
C TRP A 611 -16.27 -6.61 4.97
N VAL A 612 -17.14 -5.87 4.29
CA VAL A 612 -17.31 -5.96 2.84
C VAL A 612 -16.72 -4.72 2.19
N LEU A 613 -15.74 -4.92 1.31
CA LEU A 613 -15.06 -3.87 0.58
C LEU A 613 -15.54 -3.88 -0.88
N ALA A 614 -16.20 -2.81 -1.30
CA ALA A 614 -16.59 -2.61 -2.69
C ALA A 614 -15.79 -1.47 -3.31
N THR A 615 -15.25 -1.70 -4.50
CA THR A 615 -14.48 -0.71 -5.26
C THR A 615 -15.38 -0.06 -6.29
N CYS A 616 -15.54 1.25 -6.22
CA CYS A 616 -16.08 2.08 -7.28
C CYS A 616 -14.93 2.75 -8.03
N ARG A 617 -15.22 3.54 -9.07
CA ARG A 617 -14.17 4.19 -9.86
C ARG A 617 -13.44 5.26 -9.05
N THR A 618 -14.20 6.07 -8.29
CA THR A 618 -13.66 7.25 -7.60
C THR A 618 -13.51 7.08 -6.08
N TYR A 619 -14.01 5.98 -5.51
CA TYR A 619 -13.93 5.69 -4.08
C TYR A 619 -14.11 4.19 -3.78
N LEU A 620 -13.84 3.79 -2.55
CA LEU A 620 -14.17 2.48 -2.00
C LEU A 620 -15.33 2.61 -1.00
N LEU A 621 -16.10 1.55 -0.82
CA LEU A 621 -17.11 1.42 0.24
C LEU A 621 -16.69 0.29 1.17
N LEU A 622 -16.57 0.59 2.45
CA LEU A 622 -16.29 -0.37 3.51
C LEU A 622 -17.54 -0.51 4.38
N VAL A 623 -18.20 -1.67 4.29
CA VAL A 623 -19.45 -1.97 5.01
C VAL A 623 -19.16 -2.87 6.20
N ASP A 624 -19.61 -2.46 7.39
CA ASP A 624 -19.66 -3.32 8.58
C ASP A 624 -20.89 -4.25 8.48
N ALA A 625 -20.66 -5.51 8.13
CA ALA A 625 -21.70 -6.52 8.02
C ALA A 625 -22.17 -7.06 9.39
N LEU A 626 -21.55 -6.68 10.51
CA LEU A 626 -21.94 -7.13 11.85
C LEU A 626 -23.10 -6.31 12.41
N GLN A 627 -24.15 -6.98 12.88
CA GLN A 627 -25.26 -6.34 13.57
C GLN A 627 -24.90 -6.04 15.03
N LYS A 628 -24.93 -4.76 15.41
CA LYS A 628 -24.54 -4.26 16.74
C LYS A 628 -25.70 -4.20 17.74
N ASP A 629 -26.93 -4.15 17.24
CA ASP A 629 -28.12 -3.95 18.05
C ASP A 629 -29.30 -4.81 17.57
N GLY A 630 -30.32 -4.91 18.43
CA GLY A 630 -31.60 -5.54 18.10
C GLY A 630 -31.59 -7.07 18.18
N LYS A 631 -32.61 -7.71 17.59
CA LYS A 631 -32.87 -9.16 17.73
C LYS A 631 -31.75 -10.06 17.16
N ASN A 632 -30.98 -9.53 16.21
CA ASN A 632 -29.92 -10.25 15.51
C ASN A 632 -28.53 -9.74 15.90
N GLU A 633 -28.39 -9.08 17.05
CA GLU A 633 -27.08 -8.67 17.58
C GLU A 633 -26.06 -9.81 17.52
N GLY A 634 -24.84 -9.51 17.07
CA GLY A 634 -23.76 -10.47 16.88
C GLY A 634 -23.90 -11.36 15.64
N LYS A 635 -24.92 -11.16 14.79
CA LYS A 635 -25.07 -11.86 13.51
C LYS A 635 -24.59 -11.03 12.34
N LEU A 636 -24.05 -11.71 11.34
CA LEU A 636 -23.63 -11.07 10.09
C LEU A 636 -24.84 -10.83 9.17
N GLY A 637 -24.74 -9.79 8.34
CA GLY A 637 -25.67 -9.49 7.26
C GLY A 637 -25.84 -10.62 6.24
N PHE A 638 -24.87 -11.55 6.19
CA PHE A 638 -24.94 -12.79 5.41
C PHE A 638 -25.93 -13.80 5.99
N GLU A 639 -26.03 -13.90 7.32
CA GLU A 639 -26.89 -14.87 8.01
C GLU A 639 -28.31 -14.34 8.20
N LYS A 640 -28.43 -13.07 8.58
CA LYS A 640 -29.68 -12.40 8.93
C LYS A 640 -29.78 -11.04 8.25
N PRO A 641 -30.98 -10.65 7.78
CA PRO A 641 -31.20 -9.28 7.31
C PRO A 641 -30.97 -8.30 8.46
N PHE A 642 -30.44 -7.12 8.12
CA PHE A 642 -30.48 -5.96 9.00
C PHE A 642 -31.92 -5.50 9.22
N ALA A 643 -32.18 -4.89 10.38
CA ALA A 643 -33.43 -4.17 10.60
C ALA A 643 -33.51 -2.97 9.64
N LYS A 644 -34.74 -2.50 9.39
CA LYS A 644 -34.99 -1.45 8.39
C LYS A 644 -34.30 -0.13 8.77
N ASP A 645 -34.28 0.16 10.06
CA ASP A 645 -33.71 1.29 10.78
C ASP A 645 -32.25 1.06 11.24
N SER A 646 -31.68 -0.10 10.92
CA SER A 646 -30.30 -0.45 11.33
C SER A 646 -29.50 -1.04 10.16
N LYS A 647 -29.78 -0.62 8.92
CA LYS A 647 -28.93 -0.97 7.78
C LYS A 647 -27.51 -0.42 8.06
N PRO A 648 -26.45 -1.17 7.71
CA PRO A 648 -25.10 -0.72 8.00
C PRO A 648 -24.78 0.49 7.12
N GLN A 649 -24.29 1.58 7.71
CA GLN A 649 -23.81 2.73 6.96
C GLN A 649 -22.44 2.40 6.35
N PRO A 650 -22.25 2.50 5.02
CA PRO A 650 -20.97 2.22 4.39
C PRO A 650 -20.00 3.38 4.62
N ARG A 651 -18.80 3.09 5.10
CA ARG A 651 -17.71 4.07 5.15
C ARG A 651 -17.13 4.25 3.76
N ARG A 652 -17.19 5.46 3.22
CA ARG A 652 -16.61 5.76 1.90
C ARG A 652 -15.15 6.16 2.06
N LEU A 653 -14.25 5.40 1.45
CA LEU A 653 -12.82 5.68 1.44
C LEU A 653 -12.47 6.32 0.10
N GLY A 654 -12.17 7.61 0.12
CA GLY A 654 -11.73 8.37 -1.05
C GLY A 654 -10.41 9.08 -0.76
N LEU A 655 -9.75 9.55 -1.82
CA LEU A 655 -8.65 10.49 -1.69
C LEU A 655 -9.22 11.89 -1.43
N GLN A 656 -8.51 12.71 -0.65
CA GLN A 656 -8.90 14.11 -0.47
C GLN A 656 -8.90 14.87 -1.80
N PRO A 657 -9.81 15.83 -2.04
CA PRO A 657 -9.94 16.48 -3.35
C PRO A 657 -8.67 17.20 -3.79
N ASN A 658 -7.94 17.84 -2.87
CA ASN A 658 -6.62 18.41 -3.17
C ASN A 658 -5.61 17.36 -3.66
N HIS A 659 -5.57 16.17 -3.07
CA HIS A 659 -4.71 15.09 -3.58
C HIS A 659 -5.18 14.61 -4.94
N VAL A 660 -6.50 14.46 -5.17
CA VAL A 660 -7.05 14.11 -6.49
C VAL A 660 -6.66 15.14 -7.55
N ALA A 661 -6.83 16.42 -7.27
CA ALA A 661 -6.46 17.50 -8.18
C ALA A 661 -4.97 17.45 -8.50
N GLN A 662 -4.13 17.20 -7.49
CA GLN A 662 -2.70 17.08 -7.68
C GLN A 662 -2.31 15.82 -8.49
N PHE A 663 -2.94 14.67 -8.23
CA PHE A 663 -2.73 13.44 -9.01
C PHE A 663 -3.04 13.69 -10.49
N GLN A 664 -4.15 14.36 -10.78
CA GLN A 664 -4.56 14.65 -12.15
C GLN A 664 -3.71 15.75 -12.79
N HIS A 665 -3.26 16.75 -12.03
CA HIS A 665 -2.29 17.74 -12.51
C HIS A 665 -0.98 17.08 -12.94
N GLU A 666 -0.50 16.10 -12.17
CA GLU A 666 0.75 15.38 -12.41
C GLU A 666 0.69 14.31 -13.51
N THR A 667 -0.50 13.72 -13.74
CA THR A 667 -0.66 12.57 -14.65
C THR A 667 -1.52 12.86 -15.88
N GLY A 668 -2.25 13.98 -15.89
CA GLY A 668 -3.24 14.31 -16.91
C GLY A 668 -4.46 13.36 -16.94
N SER A 669 -4.55 12.42 -16.00
CA SER A 669 -5.57 11.37 -15.97
C SER A 669 -6.48 11.52 -14.75
N ARG A 670 -7.75 11.17 -14.92
CA ARG A 670 -8.72 11.13 -13.82
C ARG A 670 -8.48 9.94 -12.91
N ILE A 671 -8.98 10.00 -11.68
CA ILE A 671 -8.97 8.86 -10.78
C ILE A 671 -9.81 7.71 -11.36
N SER A 672 -9.22 6.53 -11.30
CA SER A 672 -9.88 5.27 -11.61
C SER A 672 -9.19 4.17 -10.81
N PHE A 673 -9.81 3.74 -9.72
CA PHE A 673 -9.24 2.70 -8.87
C PHE A 673 -9.21 1.33 -9.55
N THR A 674 -8.14 0.57 -9.29
CA THR A 674 -8.09 -0.88 -9.52
C THR A 674 -8.91 -1.61 -8.44
N PRO A 675 -9.40 -2.85 -8.69
CA PRO A 675 -10.14 -3.61 -7.68
C PRO A 675 -9.36 -3.74 -6.37
N ALA A 676 -9.86 -3.09 -5.32
CA ALA A 676 -9.21 -3.03 -4.02
C ALA A 676 -9.26 -4.38 -3.30
N ARG A 677 -8.26 -4.64 -2.47
CA ARG A 677 -8.08 -5.91 -1.74
C ARG A 677 -7.73 -5.64 -0.29
N PHE A 678 -8.19 -6.52 0.61
CA PHE A 678 -7.60 -6.60 1.94
C PHE A 678 -6.25 -7.32 1.90
N ASN A 679 -5.38 -7.09 2.89
CA ASN A 679 -4.33 -8.06 3.20
C ASN A 679 -4.99 -9.40 3.59
N THR A 680 -4.36 -10.54 3.27
CA THR A 680 -4.97 -11.86 3.49
C THR A 680 -4.00 -12.81 4.19
N GLY A 681 -4.45 -13.49 5.24
CA GLY A 681 -3.75 -14.58 5.92
C GLY A 681 -4.73 -15.40 6.77
N ARG A 682 -4.44 -16.69 7.03
CA ARG A 682 -5.36 -17.59 7.75
C ARG A 682 -5.61 -17.16 9.20
N ASP A 683 -4.56 -16.68 9.86
CA ASP A 683 -4.57 -16.32 11.29
C ASP A 683 -4.30 -14.82 11.50
N ALA A 684 -4.33 -14.03 10.43
CA ALA A 684 -4.10 -12.59 10.45
C ALA A 684 -5.42 -11.87 10.17
N SER A 685 -5.80 -10.95 11.06
CA SER A 685 -6.90 -10.03 10.79
C SER A 685 -6.52 -9.06 9.67
N GLU A 686 -7.50 -8.66 8.87
CA GLU A 686 -7.29 -7.64 7.85
C GLU A 686 -7.06 -6.26 8.47
N THR A 687 -5.82 -5.75 8.35
CA THR A 687 -5.35 -4.46 8.89
C THR A 687 -5.26 -3.38 7.84
N SER A 688 -5.25 -3.74 6.56
CA SER A 688 -4.89 -2.86 5.45
C SER A 688 -5.73 -3.13 4.21
N ILE A 689 -6.05 -2.07 3.49
CA ILE A 689 -6.70 -2.12 2.17
C ILE A 689 -5.73 -1.55 1.14
N ILE A 690 -5.58 -2.22 0.00
CA ILE A 690 -4.76 -1.75 -1.13
C ILE A 690 -5.60 -1.56 -2.38
N THR A 691 -5.25 -0.54 -3.17
CA THR A 691 -5.68 -0.33 -4.55
C THR A 691 -4.62 0.50 -5.26
N ALA A 692 -4.80 0.75 -6.55
CA ALA A 692 -4.03 1.71 -7.32
C ALA A 692 -4.92 2.61 -8.17
N THR A 693 -4.43 3.80 -8.52
CA THR A 693 -5.04 4.72 -9.50
C THR A 693 -3.94 5.37 -10.33
N GLY A 694 -3.94 5.12 -11.63
CA GLY A 694 -2.86 5.58 -12.51
C GLY A 694 -1.50 5.03 -12.04
N PRO A 695 -0.45 5.86 -11.88
CA PRO A 695 0.85 5.42 -11.38
C PRO A 695 0.95 5.34 -9.85
N PHE A 696 -0.15 5.55 -9.12
CA PHE A 696 -0.15 5.60 -7.66
C PHE A 696 -0.73 4.34 -7.06
N ILE A 697 -0.02 3.71 -6.14
CA ILE A 697 -0.60 2.73 -5.21
C ILE A 697 -1.03 3.47 -3.97
N VAL A 698 -2.21 3.10 -3.46
CA VAL A 698 -2.81 3.67 -2.25
C VAL A 698 -3.09 2.55 -1.27
N THR A 699 -2.64 2.70 -0.03
CA THR A 699 -2.95 1.77 1.06
C THR A 699 -3.64 2.49 2.20
N TRP A 700 -4.84 2.05 2.59
CA TRP A 700 -5.53 2.51 3.80
C TRP A 700 -5.19 1.61 4.99
N ASN A 701 -5.03 2.23 6.17
CA ASN A 701 -4.91 1.54 7.43
C ASN A 701 -6.29 1.40 8.11
N MET A 702 -6.72 0.16 8.38
CA MET A 702 -8.03 -0.13 8.97
C MET A 702 -8.21 0.49 10.36
N LYS A 703 -7.19 0.51 11.21
CA LYS A 703 -7.27 1.15 12.54
C LYS A 703 -7.60 2.63 12.40
N LYS A 704 -6.88 3.34 11.53
CA LYS A 704 -7.10 4.77 11.25
C LYS A 704 -8.47 5.03 10.61
N VAL A 705 -8.88 4.20 9.65
CA VAL A 705 -10.20 4.27 9.01
C VAL A 705 -11.33 4.11 10.04
N LEU A 706 -11.21 3.14 10.94
CA LEU A 706 -12.23 2.87 11.95
C LEU A 706 -12.29 3.93 13.06
N GLN A 707 -11.17 4.59 13.33
CA GLN A 707 -11.09 5.75 14.22
C GLN A 707 -11.56 7.05 13.56
N GLY A 708 -11.87 7.05 12.26
CA GLY A 708 -12.29 8.25 11.54
C GLY A 708 -11.18 9.28 11.35
N ARG A 709 -9.90 8.88 11.43
CA ARG A 709 -8.77 9.81 11.30
C ARG A 709 -8.66 10.39 9.90
N LYS A 710 -8.16 11.63 9.81
CA LYS A 710 -7.82 12.30 8.56
C LYS A 710 -6.70 11.57 7.80
N ASP A 711 -6.82 11.57 6.46
CA ASP A 711 -5.88 10.95 5.52
C ASP A 711 -5.35 9.58 5.99
N PRO A 712 -6.25 8.59 6.22
CA PRO A 712 -5.85 7.29 6.77
C PRO A 712 -5.13 6.39 5.75
N TYR A 713 -4.55 6.98 4.71
CA TYR A 713 -3.88 6.30 3.62
C TYR A 713 -2.48 6.86 3.34
N THR A 714 -1.63 5.98 2.85
CA THR A 714 -0.29 6.29 2.33
C THR A 714 -0.22 5.91 0.86
N ILE A 715 0.71 6.53 0.14
CA ILE A 715 0.85 6.39 -1.31
C ILE A 715 2.27 6.07 -1.74
N LYS A 716 2.39 5.41 -2.89
CA LYS A 716 3.66 5.27 -3.61
C LYS A 716 3.46 5.53 -5.09
N ARG A 717 4.24 6.47 -5.65
CA ARG A 717 4.22 6.81 -7.08
C ARG A 717 5.24 5.98 -7.85
N TYR A 718 4.82 5.48 -9.01
CA TYR A 718 5.66 4.83 -10.00
C TYR A 718 5.82 5.71 -11.26
N ALA A 719 6.74 5.34 -12.15
CA ALA A 719 6.93 6.03 -13.41
C ALA A 719 5.84 5.68 -14.45
N GLU A 720 5.24 4.50 -14.33
CA GLU A 720 4.21 3.98 -15.23
C GLU A 720 2.94 3.61 -14.45
N GLU A 721 1.84 3.41 -15.18
CA GLU A 721 0.53 3.04 -14.63
C GLU A 721 0.55 1.65 -13.98
N VAL A 722 0.07 1.54 -12.75
CA VAL A 722 -0.09 0.27 -12.06
C VAL A 722 -1.27 -0.48 -12.68
N LYS A 723 -0.99 -1.67 -13.23
CA LYS A 723 -1.99 -2.51 -13.91
C LYS A 723 -2.70 -3.47 -12.96
N ALA A 724 -1.98 -3.96 -11.96
CA ALA A 724 -2.55 -4.76 -10.90
C ALA A 724 -1.65 -4.69 -9.65
N ASP A 725 -2.28 -4.86 -8.50
CA ASP A 725 -1.65 -4.78 -7.19
C ASP A 725 -2.34 -5.78 -6.25
N ASN A 726 -1.56 -6.35 -5.34
CA ASN A 726 -2.09 -7.19 -4.26
C ASN A 726 -1.05 -7.33 -3.14
N PHE A 727 -1.49 -7.68 -1.93
CA PHE A 727 -0.57 -8.07 -0.86
C PHE A 727 0.08 -9.42 -1.16
N LYS A 728 1.30 -9.62 -0.64
CA LYS A 728 1.86 -10.97 -0.47
C LYS A 728 0.97 -11.73 0.52
N TYR A 729 0.61 -12.97 0.20
CA TYR A 729 -0.18 -13.80 1.12
C TYR A 729 0.53 -13.95 2.47
N GLY A 730 -0.22 -13.82 3.57
CA GLY A 730 0.30 -13.87 4.94
C GLY A 730 1.05 -12.62 5.40
N SER A 731 1.09 -11.53 4.60
CA SER A 731 1.79 -10.30 4.97
C SER A 731 0.97 -9.06 4.61
N ASP A 732 0.93 -8.09 5.52
CA ASP A 732 0.45 -6.73 5.23
C ASP A 732 1.60 -5.74 4.96
N LYS A 733 2.84 -6.21 5.04
CA LYS A 733 4.07 -5.41 4.88
C LYS A 733 4.58 -5.41 3.45
N ASN A 734 4.26 -6.41 2.64
CA ASN A 734 4.78 -6.54 1.29
C ASN A 734 3.67 -6.52 0.25
N VAL A 735 3.85 -5.67 -0.75
CA VAL A 735 2.92 -5.44 -1.84
C VAL A 735 3.56 -5.90 -3.14
N ILE A 736 2.82 -6.68 -3.93
CA ILE A 736 3.21 -7.09 -5.27
C ILE A 736 2.51 -6.17 -6.28
N VAL A 737 3.29 -5.62 -7.20
CA VAL A 737 2.88 -4.58 -8.14
C VAL A 737 3.23 -5.04 -9.55
N ALA A 738 2.25 -5.05 -10.44
CA ALA A 738 2.44 -5.22 -11.86
C ALA A 738 2.31 -3.86 -12.57
N LEU A 739 3.42 -3.35 -13.07
CA LEU A 739 3.48 -2.25 -14.04
C LEU A 739 3.28 -2.81 -15.47
N PRO A 740 3.16 -1.98 -16.52
CA PRO A 740 2.87 -2.46 -17.86
C PRO A 740 3.89 -3.49 -18.38
N ASN A 741 5.17 -3.36 -18.00
CA ASN A 741 6.25 -4.26 -18.44
C ASN A 741 7.12 -4.80 -17.30
N GLU A 742 6.75 -4.55 -16.05
CA GLU A 742 7.57 -4.93 -14.89
C GLU A 742 6.69 -5.46 -13.76
N VAL A 743 7.25 -6.32 -12.92
CA VAL A 743 6.58 -6.86 -11.74
C VAL A 743 7.54 -6.79 -10.57
N ASN A 744 7.15 -6.08 -9.51
CA ASN A 744 8.00 -5.83 -8.36
C ASN A 744 7.28 -6.17 -7.06
N MET A 745 8.04 -6.55 -6.03
CA MET A 745 7.56 -6.59 -4.65
C MET A 745 8.17 -5.42 -3.91
N VAL A 746 7.35 -4.74 -3.11
CA VAL A 746 7.73 -3.51 -2.43
C VAL A 746 7.23 -3.54 -1.00
N ALA A 747 8.08 -3.10 -0.07
CA ALA A 747 7.69 -2.91 1.31
C ALA A 747 6.72 -1.72 1.45
N LYS A 748 5.58 -1.96 2.07
CA LYS A 748 4.55 -0.97 2.39
C LYS A 748 5.09 0.18 3.23
N GLN A 749 6.11 -0.07 4.07
CA GLN A 749 6.81 0.97 4.84
C GLN A 749 7.41 2.07 3.97
N THR A 750 7.76 1.77 2.70
CA THR A 750 8.26 2.79 1.76
C THR A 750 7.17 3.74 1.23
N PHE A 751 5.90 3.53 1.60
CA PHE A 751 4.78 4.35 1.16
C PHE A 751 4.71 5.58 2.06
N LYS A 752 4.55 6.75 1.47
CA LYS A 752 4.61 8.03 2.19
C LYS A 752 3.22 8.62 2.38
N ARG A 753 3.05 9.46 3.40
CA ARG A 753 1.86 10.34 3.49
C ARG A 753 1.76 11.16 2.18
N PRO A 754 0.54 11.42 1.68
CA PRO A 754 0.33 12.23 0.48
C PRO A 754 0.76 13.69 0.72
N THR A 755 2.00 14.00 0.39
CA THR A 755 2.56 15.36 0.33
C THR A 755 2.86 15.73 -1.12
N ARG A 756 3.08 17.03 -1.39
CA ARG A 756 3.52 17.47 -2.71
C ARG A 756 4.71 16.68 -3.24
N GLU A 757 5.69 16.40 -2.39
CA GLU A 757 6.90 15.68 -2.78
C GLU A 757 6.64 14.20 -3.07
N SER A 758 5.73 13.55 -2.34
CA SER A 758 5.37 12.15 -2.59
C SER A 758 4.47 11.98 -3.82
N ILE A 759 3.66 13.00 -4.13
CA ILE A 759 2.74 13.01 -5.27
C ILE A 759 3.47 13.43 -6.53
N ALA A 760 4.34 14.45 -6.45
CA ALA A 760 5.21 14.84 -7.55
C ALA A 760 6.22 13.72 -7.83
N GLY A 761 6.52 13.46 -9.10
CA GLY A 761 7.54 12.49 -9.48
C GLY A 761 8.90 13.01 -9.03
N PRO A 762 9.97 12.18 -9.05
CA PRO A 762 11.31 12.71 -8.82
C PRO A 762 11.53 13.87 -9.77
N VAL A 763 11.59 15.09 -9.24
CA VAL A 763 11.96 16.29 -9.99
C VAL A 763 13.35 15.97 -10.51
N ARG A 764 13.45 15.58 -11.78
CA ARG A 764 14.73 15.34 -12.44
C ARG A 764 15.42 16.70 -12.44
N HIS A 765 16.23 16.95 -11.42
CA HIS A 765 17.19 18.03 -11.44
C HIS A 765 17.98 17.82 -12.73
N SER A 766 17.71 18.67 -13.72
CA SER A 766 18.48 18.71 -14.95
C SER A 766 19.94 18.66 -14.54
N SER A 767 20.67 17.66 -15.02
CA SER A 767 22.09 17.47 -14.80
C SER A 767 22.87 18.58 -15.52
N GLY A 768 22.71 19.80 -15.01
CA GLY A 768 23.26 21.03 -15.50
C GLY A 768 24.02 21.70 -14.39
N ARG A 769 25.32 21.39 -14.31
CA ARG A 769 26.34 22.02 -13.45
C ARG A 769 26.13 21.91 -11.93
N ARG A 770 26.91 20.97 -11.36
CA ARG A 770 27.49 21.04 -10.01
C ARG A 770 27.92 22.48 -9.65
N SER A 771 27.14 23.11 -8.78
CA SER A 771 27.59 24.14 -7.85
C SER A 771 26.75 23.97 -6.60
N SER A 772 27.42 23.79 -5.46
CA SER A 772 26.82 23.59 -4.14
C SER A 772 25.66 24.55 -3.86
N ALA A 773 24.43 24.07 -3.90
CA ALA A 773 23.25 24.81 -3.48
C ALA A 773 22.94 24.46 -2.02
N ARG A 774 23.80 24.95 -1.11
CA ARG A 774 23.31 25.29 0.23
C ARG A 774 22.41 26.50 0.00
N LEU A 775 21.11 26.35 0.26
CA LEU A 775 20.12 27.43 0.26
C LEU A 775 20.76 28.63 0.98
N GLY A 776 21.00 29.70 0.22
CA GLY A 776 21.64 30.88 0.75
C GLY A 776 20.70 31.54 1.74
N ARG A 777 21.22 32.11 2.83
CA ARG A 777 20.48 32.80 3.90
C ARG A 777 19.46 33.87 3.44
N ASN A 778 19.41 34.20 2.16
CA ASN A 778 18.44 35.12 1.55
C ASN A 778 17.15 34.42 1.04
N GLU A 779 17.08 33.09 1.02
CA GLU A 779 15.89 32.34 0.58
C GLU A 779 14.92 31.99 1.72
N VAL A 780 15.31 32.26 2.96
CA VAL A 780 14.38 32.26 4.10
C VAL A 780 13.64 33.59 4.07
N VAL A 781 12.55 33.63 3.31
CA VAL A 781 11.66 34.79 3.25
C VAL A 781 11.04 35.00 4.64
N ASN A 782 11.41 36.10 5.28
CA ASN A 782 10.72 36.65 6.45
C ASN A 782 9.25 36.93 6.08
N SER A 783 8.29 36.23 6.68
CA SER A 783 6.92 36.75 6.80
C SER A 783 6.76 37.38 8.18
N PRO A 784 6.54 38.70 8.28
CA PRO A 784 6.23 39.36 9.55
C PRO A 784 4.73 39.61 9.62
N TYR A 785 3.91 38.58 9.87
CA TYR A 785 2.56 38.68 10.44
C TYR A 785 2.14 37.32 10.98
#